data_AF-A0A9N9YPG6-F1
#
_entry.id   AF-A0A9N9YPG6-F1
#
_cell.length_a   1.000
_cell.length_b   1.000
_cell.length_c   1.000
_cell.angle_alpha   90.00
_cell.angle_beta   90.00
_cell.angle_gamma   90.00
#
_symmetry.space_group_name_H-M   'P 1'
#
loop_
_entity.id
_entity.type
_entity.pdbx_description
1 polymer ?
#
loop_
_entity_poly.entity_id
_entity_poly.type
_entity_poly.pdbx_seq_one_letter_code
_entity_poly.pdbx_strand_id
1 'polypeptide(L)'
;MTQNGKSSLIQQILRYAGENEKARRVEIGQGNFSQTQTCSIYDVDVPLKIHRLRQIDGPEDECWRNGDYVIPGQDLEFNDLEEYQFGHDVQDSGECLPLRLIDTPGLSDSGNAKSSNSGMRVMDERHKLRILLTLQEVEDIHAICIVVRRDTNYGGDFQDLVQRMVSLLGFSVPSTAWNMQYHIIHTNIDVDDRGDGVCKARQDNFDGFGPPGAIHHFVDNTPQEEVLDLYFANHSLSSLFNSLAVGSPVKFSDLRYAKSPEHECNDATLIHALECAKDEMCTEIDELRRKIVALENDITDYTSRVERSETLVKDLEKKIEEIDCDTLSQIDGAYEEGWTETNIAGGGHRYFSFHTTVPISYIDKDQDGDGDWVDEHRETTFYRVVLQPHWLLKAFGRVTLFAKKRDKHESDITALNSHLTPEKRRLQENLDRISRATMQILGIESQIIEKGSNIKTLVGDLEVVRKSHHSISLGKSQELIKFFTVDSPLSAAYGYQLKAKIPWTVWPLNKLPKQSFKSVLRRELNETKARMDKSKESYKTLPMQLSIAQGVSVIMTQLKHPPLGAAKLKSAIEMLHHWQRASARAESQLGKPGSNSLGELMKKLEKFESSALSWPVSTIRPGSEDIREEILKFSRVVNIFEQEVFDTSHAVFKELQNAILDHKAAQVAKDYLNQDDGLPVGAFASLTRAAPRGDGEEAYPTLLCELKEIGELGEMALEE
;
A
#
# COMPACT_ATOMS: atom_id res chain seq x y z
N MET A 1 23.26 -43.78 -9.97
CA MET A 1 22.73 -44.16 -8.65
C MET A 1 21.25 -43.79 -8.56
N THR A 2 20.39 -44.38 -9.39
CA THR A 2 18.99 -43.91 -9.54
C THR A 2 17.95 -44.95 -9.12
N GLN A 3 18.36 -46.17 -8.73
CA GLN A 3 17.44 -47.27 -8.44
C GLN A 3 17.78 -47.96 -7.13
N ASN A 4 17.35 -47.35 -6.03
CA ASN A 4 17.51 -47.93 -4.69
C ASN A 4 16.47 -49.03 -4.39
N GLY A 5 15.70 -49.49 -5.39
CA GLY A 5 14.68 -50.52 -5.19
C GLY A 5 13.33 -50.04 -4.65
N LYS A 6 13.02 -48.73 -4.65
CA LYS A 6 11.74 -48.19 -4.15
C LYS A 6 10.53 -48.77 -4.90
N SER A 7 10.51 -48.64 -6.23
CA SER A 7 9.39 -49.10 -7.06
C SER A 7 9.24 -50.62 -7.03
N SER A 8 10.34 -51.39 -7.01
CA SER A 8 10.31 -52.85 -6.88
C SER A 8 9.81 -53.30 -5.51
N LEU A 9 10.19 -52.59 -4.44
CA LEU A 9 9.64 -52.83 -3.10
C LEU A 9 8.13 -52.57 -3.06
N ILE A 10 7.64 -51.47 -3.65
CA ILE A 10 6.20 -51.18 -3.73
C ILE A 10 5.45 -52.27 -4.51
N GLN A 11 6.00 -52.72 -5.64
CA GLN A 11 5.44 -53.86 -6.36
C GLN A 11 5.33 -55.11 -5.49
N GLN A 12 6.37 -55.41 -4.72
CA GLN A 12 6.39 -56.57 -3.86
C GLN A 12 5.40 -56.46 -2.70
N ILE A 13 5.24 -55.26 -2.11
CA ILE A 13 4.20 -54.99 -1.10
C ILE A 13 2.80 -55.22 -1.70
N LEU A 14 2.53 -54.71 -2.91
CA LEU A 14 1.25 -54.91 -3.57
C LEU A 14 0.99 -56.39 -3.92
N ARG A 15 2.00 -57.13 -4.37
CA ARG A 15 1.90 -58.58 -4.62
C ARG A 15 1.61 -59.36 -3.34
N TYR A 16 2.32 -59.03 -2.26
CA TYR A 16 2.10 -59.64 -0.95
C TYR A 16 0.65 -59.45 -0.45
N ALA A 17 0.06 -58.28 -0.74
CA ALA A 17 -1.33 -57.95 -0.46
C ALA A 17 -2.34 -58.60 -1.42
N GLY A 18 -1.91 -59.29 -2.47
CA GLY A 18 -2.77 -59.89 -3.49
C GLY A 18 -3.19 -58.94 -4.63
N GLU A 19 -2.67 -57.72 -4.65
CA GLU A 19 -3.00 -56.65 -5.60
C GLU A 19 -2.15 -56.72 -6.88
N ASN A 20 -2.11 -57.90 -7.52
CA ASN A 20 -1.24 -58.19 -8.66
C ASN A 20 -1.43 -57.24 -9.85
N GLU A 21 -2.66 -56.77 -10.09
CA GLU A 21 -2.93 -55.82 -11.17
C GLU A 21 -2.36 -54.43 -10.89
N LYS A 22 -2.51 -53.93 -9.65
CA LYS A 22 -1.90 -52.65 -9.24
C LYS A 22 -0.38 -52.75 -9.26
N ALA A 23 0.18 -53.86 -8.80
CA ALA A 23 1.62 -54.11 -8.85
C ALA A 23 2.19 -54.00 -10.28
N ARG A 24 1.48 -54.52 -11.28
CA ARG A 24 1.91 -54.42 -12.70
C ARG A 24 1.89 -52.99 -13.25
N ARG A 25 1.13 -52.07 -12.65
CA ARG A 25 1.04 -50.66 -13.07
C ARG A 25 2.13 -49.78 -12.47
N VAL A 26 2.83 -50.26 -11.44
CA VAL A 26 3.96 -49.52 -10.86
C VAL A 26 5.11 -49.53 -11.86
N GLU A 27 5.50 -48.38 -12.36
CA GLU A 27 6.62 -48.26 -13.30
C GLU A 27 7.95 -48.40 -12.56
N ILE A 28 8.77 -49.39 -12.96
CA ILE A 28 10.15 -49.49 -12.52
C ILE A 28 11.01 -48.82 -13.59
N GLY A 29 11.79 -47.82 -13.19
CA GLY A 29 12.70 -47.12 -14.10
C GLY A 29 13.62 -48.08 -14.86
N GLN A 30 14.16 -47.63 -15.99
CA GLN A 30 15.18 -48.38 -16.74
C GLN A 30 16.54 -47.68 -16.63
N GLY A 31 17.26 -47.93 -15.52
CA GLY A 31 18.70 -47.66 -15.30
C GLY A 31 19.18 -46.20 -15.34
N ASN A 32 18.95 -45.50 -16.44
CA ASN A 32 19.57 -44.20 -16.74
C ASN A 32 18.64 -43.00 -16.54
N PHE A 33 17.33 -43.23 -16.41
CA PHE A 33 16.36 -42.16 -16.15
C PHE A 33 15.51 -42.50 -14.91
N SER A 34 15.50 -41.58 -13.96
CA SER A 34 14.52 -41.56 -12.89
C SER A 34 13.17 -41.18 -13.48
N GLN A 35 12.23 -42.13 -13.47
CA GLN A 35 10.89 -41.94 -14.03
C GLN A 35 9.95 -41.23 -13.04
N THR A 36 10.15 -41.41 -11.73
CA THR A 36 9.34 -40.78 -10.69
C THR A 36 9.70 -39.30 -10.54
N GLN A 37 9.06 -38.43 -11.31
CA GLN A 37 9.19 -36.96 -11.21
C GLN A 37 8.12 -36.32 -10.29
N THR A 38 7.09 -37.10 -9.97
CA THR A 38 5.95 -36.73 -9.13
C THR A 38 5.74 -37.79 -8.07
N CYS A 39 5.25 -37.39 -6.90
CA CYS A 39 4.87 -38.35 -5.87
C CYS A 39 3.69 -39.20 -6.36
N SER A 40 3.71 -40.49 -6.06
CA SER A 40 2.62 -41.41 -6.38
C SER A 40 2.08 -42.01 -5.08
N ILE A 41 0.76 -42.11 -4.97
CA ILE A 41 0.08 -42.60 -3.77
C ILE A 41 -0.53 -43.98 -4.07
N TYR A 42 -0.27 -44.95 -3.20
CA TYR A 42 -0.80 -46.30 -3.29
C TYR A 42 -1.52 -46.65 -1.99
N ASP A 43 -2.85 -46.78 -2.09
CA ASP A 43 -3.68 -47.23 -0.98
C ASP A 43 -3.91 -48.76 -1.11
N VAL A 44 -3.54 -49.51 -0.08
CA VAL A 44 -3.58 -50.98 -0.05
C VAL A 44 -3.87 -51.51 1.35
N ASP A 45 -4.75 -52.49 1.46
CA ASP A 45 -4.98 -53.23 2.70
C ASP A 45 -4.07 -54.46 2.72
N VAL A 46 -3.13 -54.49 3.66
CA VAL A 46 -2.15 -55.57 3.75
C VAL A 46 -2.57 -56.59 4.80
N PRO A 47 -2.89 -57.84 4.43
CA PRO A 47 -3.15 -58.90 5.40
C PRO A 47 -1.88 -59.21 6.18
N LEU A 48 -1.96 -59.18 7.50
CA LEU A 48 -0.85 -59.59 8.36
C LEU A 48 -0.78 -61.12 8.36
N LYS A 49 0.38 -61.67 7.98
CA LYS A 49 0.57 -63.11 7.81
C LYS A 49 1.75 -63.59 8.64
N ILE A 50 1.63 -64.80 9.17
CA ILE A 50 2.71 -65.51 9.84
C ILE A 50 3.24 -66.54 8.85
N HIS A 51 4.51 -66.38 8.45
CA HIS A 51 5.19 -67.31 7.56
C HIS A 51 5.96 -68.33 8.41
N ARG A 52 5.92 -69.61 8.02
CA ARG A 52 6.72 -70.67 8.65
C ARG A 52 7.37 -71.53 7.58
N LEU A 53 8.57 -72.02 7.89
CA LEU A 53 9.20 -73.09 7.12
C LEU A 53 8.83 -74.43 7.75
N ARG A 54 8.40 -75.37 6.91
CA ARG A 54 8.16 -76.76 7.29
C ARG A 54 9.05 -77.64 6.43
N GLN A 55 9.77 -78.57 7.03
CA GLN A 55 10.49 -79.59 6.28
C GLN A 55 9.49 -80.59 5.68
N ILE A 56 9.60 -80.88 4.38
CA ILE A 56 8.67 -81.77 3.65
C ILE A 56 8.78 -83.21 4.15
N ASP A 57 9.99 -83.67 4.46
CA ASP A 57 10.28 -85.03 4.92
C ASP A 57 10.44 -85.16 6.44
N GLY A 58 10.22 -84.07 7.18
CA GLY A 58 10.31 -84.03 8.65
C GLY A 58 9.00 -84.44 9.35
N PRO A 59 9.04 -84.79 10.64
CA PRO A 59 7.83 -85.08 11.43
C PRO A 59 6.88 -83.87 11.43
N GLU A 60 5.56 -84.12 11.35
CA GLU A 60 4.56 -83.06 11.13
C GLU A 60 4.55 -81.95 12.21
N ASP A 61 5.07 -82.25 13.40
CA ASP A 61 5.12 -81.34 14.54
C ASP A 61 6.38 -80.44 14.56
N GLU A 62 7.37 -80.68 13.68
CA GLU A 62 8.56 -79.82 13.54
C GLU A 62 8.28 -78.64 12.59
N CYS A 63 7.34 -77.79 13.01
CA CYS A 63 7.16 -76.47 12.41
C CYS A 63 8.13 -75.49 13.07
N TRP A 64 9.08 -74.97 12.29
CA TRP A 64 10.05 -74.00 12.75
C TRP A 64 9.35 -72.64 12.88
N ARG A 65 9.12 -72.15 14.12
CA ARG A 65 8.60 -70.80 14.36
C ARG A 65 9.74 -69.79 14.35
N ASN A 66 9.61 -68.79 13.47
CA ASN A 66 10.31 -67.50 13.36
C ASN A 66 11.53 -67.23 14.27
N GLY A 67 12.60 -66.76 13.62
CA GLY A 67 13.36 -65.61 14.13
C GLY A 67 14.60 -65.91 14.96
N ASP A 68 14.68 -67.09 15.58
CA ASP A 68 15.91 -67.59 16.17
C ASP A 68 16.44 -68.71 15.29
N TYR A 69 17.45 -68.40 14.47
CA TYR A 69 18.37 -69.41 13.90
C TYR A 69 19.12 -70.23 14.97
N VAL A 70 18.83 -69.96 16.24
CA VAL A 70 19.41 -70.63 17.39
C VAL A 70 18.39 -71.65 17.86
N ILE A 71 18.51 -72.89 17.37
CA ILE A 71 18.27 -74.01 18.28
C ILE A 71 19.21 -73.74 19.47
N PRO A 72 18.73 -73.67 20.73
CA PRO A 72 19.63 -73.55 21.87
C PRO A 72 20.60 -74.75 21.87
N GLY A 73 21.80 -74.57 21.30
CA GLY A 73 22.84 -75.60 21.20
C GLY A 73 23.17 -76.13 19.80
N GLN A 74 22.56 -75.66 18.70
CA GLN A 74 22.98 -76.02 17.34
C GLN A 74 22.96 -74.81 16.41
N ASP A 75 24.15 -74.29 16.11
CA ASP A 75 24.39 -73.44 14.94
C ASP A 75 24.19 -74.33 13.71
N LEU A 76 22.97 -74.35 13.15
CA LEU A 76 22.76 -74.88 11.81
C LEU A 76 23.49 -73.95 10.86
N GLU A 77 24.65 -74.38 10.37
CA GLU A 77 25.35 -73.67 9.31
C GLU A 77 24.41 -73.62 8.11
N PHE A 78 24.30 -72.47 7.44
CA PHE A 78 23.43 -72.28 6.27
C PHE A 78 23.65 -73.33 5.17
N ASN A 79 24.84 -73.94 5.13
CA ASN A 79 25.21 -75.05 4.25
C ASN A 79 24.31 -76.29 4.43
N ASP A 80 23.71 -76.49 5.61
CA ASP A 80 22.81 -77.62 5.88
C ASP A 80 21.42 -77.42 5.27
N LEU A 81 21.04 -76.20 4.84
CA LEU A 81 19.72 -75.91 4.25
C LEU A 81 19.57 -76.46 2.82
N GLU A 82 20.67 -76.70 2.10
CA GLU A 82 20.63 -77.28 0.76
C GLU A 82 20.23 -78.77 0.74
N GLU A 83 20.40 -79.48 1.87
CA GLU A 83 20.06 -80.91 1.97
C GLU A 83 18.56 -81.18 2.22
N TYR A 84 17.78 -80.15 2.58
CA TYR A 84 16.39 -80.30 3.00
C TYR A 84 15.39 -79.72 1.99
N GLN A 85 14.32 -80.48 1.70
CA GLN A 85 13.17 -79.95 0.97
C GLN A 85 12.24 -79.21 1.93
N PHE A 86 11.97 -77.93 1.66
CA PHE A 86 11.10 -77.10 2.47
C PHE A 86 9.76 -76.81 1.79
N GLY A 87 8.70 -76.75 2.59
CA GLY A 87 7.41 -76.17 2.26
C GLY A 87 7.25 -74.82 2.97
N HIS A 88 6.54 -73.89 2.31
CA HIS A 88 6.18 -72.59 2.86
C HIS A 88 4.74 -72.64 3.38
N ASP A 89 4.59 -72.61 4.70
CA ASP A 89 3.27 -72.49 5.33
C ASP A 89 2.96 -71.03 5.65
N VAL A 90 1.75 -70.60 5.32
CA VAL A 90 1.29 -69.22 5.47
C VAL A 90 -0.01 -69.22 6.25
N GLN A 91 0.05 -68.69 7.47
CA GLN A 91 -1.10 -68.52 8.32
C GLN A 91 -1.54 -67.06 8.33
N ASP A 92 -2.74 -66.76 7.83
CA ASP A 92 -3.35 -65.44 7.96
C ASP A 92 -3.66 -65.17 9.44
N SER A 93 -3.29 -63.98 9.94
CA SER A 93 -3.64 -63.58 11.32
C SER A 93 -5.12 -63.19 11.44
N GLY A 94 -5.78 -62.91 10.30
CA GLY A 94 -7.13 -62.32 10.24
C GLY A 94 -7.14 -60.80 10.40
N GLU A 95 -6.00 -60.18 10.69
CA GLU A 95 -5.85 -58.73 10.80
C GLU A 95 -5.34 -58.14 9.48
N CYS A 96 -5.74 -56.91 9.17
CA CYS A 96 -5.29 -56.17 7.99
C CYS A 96 -4.76 -54.81 8.42
N LEU A 97 -3.64 -54.41 7.82
CA LEU A 97 -3.03 -53.10 7.99
C LEU A 97 -3.39 -52.23 6.79
N PRO A 98 -4.25 -51.21 6.94
CA PRO A 98 -4.52 -50.26 5.88
C PRO A 98 -3.28 -49.37 5.69
N LEU A 99 -2.64 -49.45 4.53
CA LEU A 99 -1.46 -48.69 4.19
C LEU A 99 -1.77 -47.67 3.09
N ARG A 100 -1.41 -46.43 3.36
CA ARG A 100 -1.26 -45.37 2.35
C ARG A 100 0.23 -45.12 2.13
N LEU A 101 0.77 -45.65 1.03
CA LEU A 101 2.17 -45.51 0.67
C LEU A 101 2.34 -44.29 -0.24
N ILE A 102 3.30 -43.42 0.10
CA ILE A 102 3.66 -42.26 -0.72
C ILE A 102 5.04 -42.50 -1.30
N ASP A 103 5.11 -42.86 -2.58
CA ASP A 103 6.37 -42.93 -3.31
C ASP A 103 6.84 -41.53 -3.67
N THR A 104 8.10 -41.23 -3.39
CA THR A 104 8.70 -39.92 -3.58
C THR A 104 9.71 -39.95 -4.73
N PRO A 105 9.89 -38.84 -5.48
CA PRO A 105 10.96 -38.75 -6.47
C PRO A 105 12.35 -38.95 -5.84
N GLY A 106 13.34 -39.32 -6.65
CA GLY A 106 14.74 -39.40 -6.20
C GLY A 106 15.27 -38.02 -5.78
N LEU A 107 15.77 -37.89 -4.55
CA LEU A 107 16.40 -36.66 -4.05
C LEU A 107 17.87 -36.50 -4.49
N SER A 108 18.45 -37.51 -5.14
CA SER A 108 19.87 -37.62 -5.49
C SER A 108 20.19 -37.51 -6.98
N ASP A 109 19.20 -37.30 -7.85
CA ASP A 109 19.41 -37.23 -9.31
C ASP A 109 20.18 -35.97 -9.77
N SER A 110 20.51 -35.06 -8.85
CA SER A 110 21.36 -33.89 -9.10
C SER A 110 22.87 -34.19 -9.12
N GLY A 111 23.31 -35.41 -8.81
CA GLY A 111 24.73 -35.75 -8.66
C GLY A 111 25.62 -35.69 -9.92
N ASN A 112 25.05 -35.55 -11.14
CA ASN A 112 25.80 -35.67 -12.40
C ASN A 112 26.17 -34.35 -13.10
N ALA A 113 26.00 -33.19 -12.48
CA ALA A 113 26.50 -31.93 -13.05
C ALA A 113 27.38 -31.17 -12.06
N LYS A 114 28.68 -31.52 -12.06
CA LYS A 114 29.79 -30.71 -11.51
C LYS A 114 29.98 -29.39 -12.31
N SER A 115 28.90 -28.69 -12.60
CA SER A 115 28.89 -27.40 -13.29
C SER A 115 28.52 -26.32 -12.27
N SER A 116 29.45 -25.39 -12.09
CA SER A 116 29.51 -24.32 -11.10
C SER A 116 28.42 -23.24 -11.19
N ASN A 117 27.22 -23.54 -11.70
CA ASN A 117 26.13 -22.57 -11.85
C ASN A 117 24.90 -22.97 -11.02
N SER A 118 24.40 -22.01 -10.25
CA SER A 118 23.34 -22.05 -9.23
C SER A 118 22.01 -22.76 -9.56
N GLY A 119 21.78 -23.20 -10.79
CA GLY A 119 20.50 -23.79 -11.23
C GLY A 119 20.21 -25.20 -10.68
N MET A 120 21.22 -25.93 -10.20
CA MET A 120 21.06 -27.33 -9.81
C MET A 120 20.43 -27.52 -8.43
N ARG A 121 20.67 -26.60 -7.48
CA ARG A 121 20.06 -26.62 -6.13
C ARG A 121 18.55 -26.32 -6.15
N VAL A 122 18.10 -25.58 -7.16
CA VAL A 122 16.70 -25.21 -7.38
C VAL A 122 15.80 -26.42 -7.63
N MET A 123 16.30 -27.43 -8.36
CA MET A 123 15.51 -28.62 -8.69
C MET A 123 15.31 -29.52 -7.48
N ASP A 124 16.34 -29.66 -6.64
CA ASP A 124 16.25 -30.42 -5.38
C ASP A 124 15.25 -29.77 -4.43
N GLU A 125 15.26 -28.44 -4.28
CA GLU A 125 14.27 -27.73 -3.46
C GLU A 125 12.85 -27.83 -4.01
N ARG A 126 12.67 -27.81 -5.33
CA ARG A 126 11.35 -28.06 -5.93
C ARG A 126 10.85 -29.47 -5.66
N HIS A 127 11.71 -30.48 -5.75
CA HIS A 127 11.33 -31.86 -5.43
C HIS A 127 10.95 -32.02 -3.95
N LYS A 128 11.74 -31.43 -3.05
CA LYS A 128 11.45 -31.37 -1.61
C LYS A 128 10.09 -30.73 -1.32
N LEU A 129 9.82 -29.57 -1.88
CA LEU A 129 8.56 -28.86 -1.68
C LEU A 129 7.38 -29.63 -2.28
N ARG A 130 7.55 -30.32 -3.42
CA ARG A 130 6.51 -31.21 -3.97
C ARG A 130 6.19 -32.38 -3.04
N ILE A 131 7.22 -32.98 -2.43
CA ILE A 131 7.02 -34.03 -1.42
C ILE A 131 6.21 -33.46 -0.26
N LEU A 132 6.59 -32.31 0.27
CA LEU A 132 5.84 -31.66 1.37
C LEU A 132 4.40 -31.29 0.99
N LEU A 133 4.17 -30.82 -0.24
CA LEU A 133 2.83 -30.55 -0.75
C LEU A 133 1.98 -31.82 -0.86
N THR A 134 2.60 -32.96 -1.18
CA THR A 134 1.89 -34.26 -1.23
C THR A 134 1.60 -34.75 0.18
N LEU A 135 2.58 -34.65 1.09
CA LEU A 135 2.42 -35.02 2.50
C LEU A 135 1.34 -34.18 3.20
N GLN A 136 1.10 -32.96 2.74
CA GLN A 136 0.03 -32.10 3.24
C GLN A 136 -1.39 -32.68 3.03
N GLU A 137 -1.57 -33.57 2.05
CA GLU A 137 -2.85 -34.25 1.82
C GLU A 137 -3.13 -35.31 2.90
N VAL A 138 -2.16 -35.56 3.79
CA VAL A 138 -2.26 -36.53 4.88
C VAL A 138 -2.17 -35.80 6.22
N GLU A 139 -3.08 -36.14 7.14
CA GLU A 139 -3.12 -35.54 8.48
C GLU A 139 -1.97 -36.05 9.35
N ASP A 140 -1.70 -37.37 9.29
CA ASP A 140 -0.78 -38.09 10.15
C ASP A 140 0.23 -38.91 9.35
N ILE A 141 1.50 -38.84 9.74
CA ILE A 141 2.60 -39.62 9.18
C ILE A 141 3.04 -40.63 10.25
N HIS A 142 2.93 -41.92 9.93
CA HIS A 142 3.21 -43.00 10.88
C HIS A 142 4.67 -43.45 10.83
N ALA A 143 5.29 -43.43 9.64
CA ALA A 143 6.65 -43.90 9.45
C ALA A 143 7.31 -43.25 8.24
N ILE A 144 8.64 -43.16 8.27
CA ILE A 144 9.49 -42.79 7.14
C ILE A 144 10.34 -43.99 6.75
N CYS A 145 10.16 -44.49 5.53
CA CYS A 145 10.93 -45.62 5.00
C CYS A 145 12.08 -45.12 4.13
N ILE A 146 13.32 -45.35 4.58
CA ILE A 146 14.54 -45.07 3.79
C ILE A 146 14.93 -46.37 3.09
N VAL A 147 14.76 -46.41 1.78
CA VAL A 147 15.06 -47.59 0.97
C VAL A 147 16.48 -47.50 0.42
N VAL A 148 17.28 -48.53 0.71
CA VAL A 148 18.72 -48.60 0.43
C VAL A 148 19.00 -49.93 -0.28
N ARG A 149 19.81 -49.94 -1.34
CA ARG A 149 20.16 -51.19 -2.02
C ARG A 149 21.35 -51.89 -1.36
N ARG A 150 21.41 -53.23 -1.39
CA ARG A 150 22.50 -54.07 -0.85
C ARG A 150 23.90 -53.58 -1.18
N ASP A 151 24.14 -53.09 -2.40
CA ASP A 151 25.45 -52.66 -2.88
C ASP A 151 25.69 -51.14 -2.71
N THR A 152 24.80 -50.44 -2.01
CA THR A 152 24.96 -49.01 -1.72
C THR A 152 26.14 -48.81 -0.78
N ASN A 153 27.11 -48.00 -1.23
CA ASN A 153 28.23 -47.55 -0.41
C ASN A 153 27.81 -46.37 0.48
N TYR A 154 28.04 -46.47 1.79
CA TYR A 154 27.76 -45.41 2.76
C TYR A 154 28.89 -44.37 2.85
N GLY A 155 29.39 -43.92 1.70
CA GLY A 155 30.35 -42.82 1.63
C GLY A 155 29.73 -41.48 2.07
N GLY A 156 30.58 -40.46 2.26
CA GLY A 156 30.17 -39.14 2.76
C GLY A 156 28.96 -38.53 2.03
N ASP A 157 28.94 -38.59 0.69
CA ASP A 157 27.83 -38.05 -0.11
C ASP A 157 26.47 -38.68 0.24
N PHE A 158 26.45 -39.99 0.52
CA PHE A 158 25.23 -40.71 0.93
C PHE A 158 24.83 -40.35 2.36
N GLN A 159 25.80 -40.28 3.27
CA GLN A 159 25.54 -39.86 4.65
C GLN A 159 24.96 -38.44 4.70
N ASP A 160 25.54 -37.50 3.95
CA ASP A 160 25.05 -36.13 3.82
C ASP A 160 23.65 -36.07 3.22
N LEU A 161 23.33 -36.95 2.26
CA LEU A 161 21.98 -37.05 1.70
C LEU A 161 20.97 -37.52 2.76
N VAL A 162 21.28 -38.60 3.48
CA VAL A 162 20.40 -39.14 4.54
C VAL A 162 20.20 -38.10 5.64
N GLN A 163 21.27 -37.45 6.10
CA GLN A 163 21.18 -36.38 7.10
C GLN A 163 20.33 -35.20 6.62
N ARG A 164 20.42 -34.82 5.32
CA ARG A 164 19.55 -33.79 4.74
C ARG A 164 18.09 -34.21 4.60
N MET A 165 17.81 -35.48 4.33
CA MET A 165 16.44 -36.00 4.31
C MET A 165 15.82 -36.02 5.69
N VAL A 166 16.59 -36.49 6.67
CA VAL A 166 16.21 -36.51 8.08
C VAL A 166 16.00 -35.09 8.59
N SER A 167 16.86 -34.12 8.22
CA SER A 167 16.70 -32.71 8.59
C SER A 167 15.48 -32.05 7.95
N LEU A 168 15.16 -32.39 6.70
CA LEU A 168 13.99 -31.89 5.97
C LEU A 168 12.68 -32.25 6.64
N LEU A 169 12.59 -33.46 7.20
CA LEU A 169 11.39 -33.98 7.84
C LEU A 169 11.40 -33.75 9.36
N GLY A 170 12.46 -33.16 9.96
CA GLY A 170 12.67 -33.35 11.40
C GLY A 170 13.35 -32.33 12.31
N PHE A 171 14.20 -31.36 11.94
CA PHE A 171 15.11 -30.83 12.99
C PHE A 171 15.27 -29.31 13.12
N SER A 172 14.19 -28.62 13.53
CA SER A 172 14.34 -27.38 14.31
C SER A 172 13.81 -27.48 15.75
N VAL A 173 13.17 -28.61 16.13
CA VAL A 173 12.71 -28.86 17.51
C VAL A 173 13.03 -30.32 17.89
N PRO A 174 13.97 -30.56 18.82
CA PRO A 174 14.41 -31.91 19.21
C PRO A 174 13.30 -32.86 19.71
N SER A 175 12.16 -32.35 20.18
CA SER A 175 11.13 -33.15 20.84
C SER A 175 10.16 -33.88 19.92
N THR A 176 9.93 -33.42 18.68
CA THR A 176 9.02 -34.09 17.73
C THR A 176 9.73 -35.14 16.87
N ALA A 177 11.01 -34.94 16.59
CA ALA A 177 11.78 -35.81 15.70
C ALA A 177 12.06 -37.20 16.30
N TRP A 178 12.03 -37.31 17.63
CA TRP A 178 12.25 -38.57 18.36
C TRP A 178 11.03 -39.49 18.37
N ASN A 179 9.85 -38.98 17.99
CA ASN A 179 8.61 -39.76 17.99
C ASN A 179 8.28 -40.37 16.62
N MET A 180 8.97 -39.95 15.55
CA MET A 180 8.77 -40.50 14.21
C MET A 180 9.52 -41.83 14.07
N GLN A 181 8.85 -42.87 13.57
CA GLN A 181 9.51 -44.15 13.31
C GLN A 181 10.22 -44.14 11.95
N TYR A 182 11.52 -44.42 11.98
CA TYR A 182 12.34 -44.57 10.79
C TYR A 182 12.56 -46.05 10.50
N HIS A 183 12.23 -46.47 9.28
CA HIS A 183 12.44 -47.84 8.81
C HIS A 183 13.50 -47.82 7.71
N ILE A 184 14.62 -48.50 7.93
CA ILE A 184 15.68 -48.63 6.92
C ILE A 184 15.48 -49.95 6.20
N ILE A 185 15.08 -49.89 4.93
CA ILE A 185 14.75 -51.07 4.14
C ILE A 185 15.90 -51.35 3.19
N HIS A 186 16.70 -52.35 3.52
CA HIS A 186 17.79 -52.88 2.69
C HIS A 186 17.19 -53.81 1.65
N THR A 187 17.31 -53.45 0.39
CA THR A 187 16.73 -54.14 -0.77
C THR A 187 17.78 -54.98 -1.51
N ASN A 188 17.32 -55.97 -2.28
CA ASN A 188 18.14 -56.98 -2.95
C ASN A 188 19.04 -57.76 -1.98
N ILE A 189 18.50 -58.09 -0.80
CA ILE A 189 19.17 -58.94 0.19
C ILE A 189 18.70 -60.37 -0.03
N ASP A 190 19.57 -61.21 -0.56
CA ASP A 190 19.27 -62.62 -0.84
C ASP A 190 19.37 -63.48 0.43
N VAL A 191 19.19 -64.78 0.25
CA VAL A 191 19.25 -65.78 1.33
C VAL A 191 20.69 -65.90 1.86
N ASP A 192 21.68 -65.86 0.99
CA ASP A 192 23.12 -65.97 1.33
C ASP A 192 23.58 -64.80 2.22
N ASP A 193 23.16 -63.57 1.89
CA ASP A 193 23.48 -62.36 2.68
C ASP A 193 23.08 -62.44 4.15
N ARG A 194 22.07 -63.26 4.47
CA ARG A 194 21.58 -63.41 5.84
C ARG A 194 22.48 -64.31 6.66
N GLY A 195 23.10 -65.31 6.05
CA GLY A 195 24.06 -66.22 6.70
C GLY A 195 25.42 -65.56 6.95
N ASP A 196 25.88 -64.69 6.05
CA ASP A 196 27.25 -64.15 6.04
C ASP A 196 27.49 -62.96 7.00
N GLY A 197 26.53 -62.62 7.86
CA GLY A 197 26.63 -61.45 8.75
C GLY A 197 26.61 -60.09 8.03
N VAL A 198 26.37 -60.08 6.70
CA VAL A 198 26.27 -58.86 5.87
C VAL A 198 25.19 -57.94 6.41
N CYS A 199 24.03 -58.49 6.80
CA CYS A 199 22.92 -57.73 7.37
C CYS A 199 23.34 -56.93 8.60
N LYS A 200 24.03 -57.57 9.56
CA LYS A 200 24.50 -56.93 10.79
C LYS A 200 25.54 -55.85 10.50
N ALA A 201 26.52 -56.13 9.64
CA ALA A 201 27.52 -55.15 9.25
C ALA A 201 26.89 -53.91 8.56
N ARG A 202 25.87 -54.12 7.70
CA ARG A 202 25.14 -53.01 7.06
C ARG A 202 24.31 -52.20 8.06
N GLN A 203 23.74 -52.84 9.07
CA GLN A 203 23.05 -52.14 10.15
C GLN A 203 24.03 -51.27 10.94
N ASP A 204 25.10 -51.86 11.49
CA ASP A 204 26.09 -51.16 12.30
C ASP A 204 26.71 -49.96 11.55
N ASN A 205 27.00 -50.13 10.26
CA ASN A 205 27.54 -49.06 9.42
C ASN A 205 26.54 -47.92 9.17
N PHE A 206 25.24 -48.21 9.08
CA PHE A 206 24.22 -47.20 8.87
C PHE A 206 23.86 -46.48 10.18
N ASP A 207 23.75 -47.22 11.28
CA ASP A 207 23.46 -46.68 12.62
C ASP A 207 24.50 -45.65 13.08
N GLY A 208 25.73 -45.73 12.55
CA GLY A 208 26.79 -44.74 12.80
C GLY A 208 26.49 -43.32 12.32
N PHE A 209 25.56 -43.12 11.37
CA PHE A 209 25.21 -41.79 10.86
C PHE A 209 23.70 -41.56 10.61
N GLY A 210 22.89 -42.62 10.63
CA GLY A 210 21.45 -42.59 10.40
C GLY A 210 20.65 -41.99 11.57
N PRO A 211 19.32 -41.89 11.43
CA PRO A 211 18.46 -41.47 12.54
C PRO A 211 18.55 -42.48 13.70
N PRO A 212 18.69 -42.01 14.96
CA PRO A 212 18.83 -42.90 16.11
C PRO A 212 17.57 -43.73 16.32
N GLY A 213 17.74 -45.02 16.62
CA GLY A 213 16.63 -45.94 16.87
C GLY A 213 15.86 -46.37 15.62
N ALA A 214 16.45 -46.21 14.43
CA ALA A 214 15.85 -46.71 13.20
C ALA A 214 15.71 -48.24 13.22
N ILE A 215 14.63 -48.76 12.64
CA ILE A 215 14.36 -50.19 12.56
C ILE A 215 14.82 -50.70 11.19
N HIS A 216 15.70 -51.69 11.18
CA HIS A 216 16.29 -52.24 9.98
C HIS A 216 15.50 -53.45 9.46
N HIS A 217 15.16 -53.41 8.18
CA HIS A 217 14.46 -54.48 7.47
C HIS A 217 15.30 -54.89 6.27
N PHE A 218 15.55 -56.20 6.13
CA PHE A 218 16.31 -56.76 5.02
C PHE A 218 15.36 -57.51 4.12
N VAL A 219 15.04 -56.95 2.96
CA VAL A 219 13.97 -57.42 2.07
C VAL A 219 14.56 -57.84 0.73
N ASP A 220 14.26 -59.07 0.33
CA ASP A 220 14.36 -59.43 -1.08
C ASP A 220 13.10 -58.95 -1.81
N ASN A 221 13.25 -57.91 -2.61
CA ASN A 221 12.17 -57.33 -3.42
C ASN A 221 12.11 -57.91 -4.84
N THR A 222 12.96 -58.88 -5.16
CA THR A 222 12.97 -59.65 -6.41
C THR A 222 13.27 -61.12 -6.13
N PRO A 223 12.49 -61.78 -5.25
CA PRO A 223 12.75 -63.16 -4.91
C PRO A 223 12.62 -64.05 -6.15
N GLN A 224 13.46 -65.07 -6.24
CA GLN A 224 13.27 -66.11 -7.25
C GLN A 224 12.05 -66.98 -6.89
N GLU A 225 11.63 -67.86 -7.80
CA GLU A 225 10.47 -68.75 -7.56
C GLU A 225 10.78 -69.90 -6.58
N GLU A 226 11.98 -69.90 -5.98
CA GLU A 226 12.39 -70.88 -4.98
C GLU A 226 11.69 -70.66 -3.64
N VAL A 227 11.39 -71.76 -2.93
CA VAL A 227 10.58 -71.73 -1.71
C VAL A 227 11.24 -70.92 -0.60
N LEU A 228 12.56 -71.03 -0.46
CA LEU A 228 13.33 -70.30 0.56
C LEU A 228 13.34 -68.79 0.28
N ASP A 229 13.62 -68.39 -0.97
CA ASP A 229 13.58 -66.98 -1.39
C ASP A 229 12.22 -66.36 -1.11
N LEU A 230 11.14 -67.03 -1.53
CA LEU A 230 9.78 -66.58 -1.28
C LEU A 230 9.44 -66.51 0.21
N TYR A 231 9.90 -67.47 1.01
CA TYR A 231 9.73 -67.43 2.46
C TYR A 231 10.42 -66.23 3.08
N PHE A 232 11.71 -66.02 2.81
CA PHE A 232 12.47 -64.93 3.43
C PHE A 232 12.02 -63.55 2.97
N ALA A 233 11.65 -63.40 1.70
CA ALA A 233 11.06 -62.17 1.19
C ALA A 233 9.76 -61.83 1.93
N ASN A 234 8.83 -62.79 2.01
CA ASN A 234 7.53 -62.58 2.64
C ASN A 234 7.62 -62.45 4.16
N HIS A 235 8.52 -63.20 4.82
CA HIS A 235 8.80 -63.07 6.25
C HIS A 235 9.35 -61.67 6.58
N SER A 236 10.29 -61.15 5.79
CA SER A 236 10.81 -59.79 5.99
C SER A 236 9.75 -58.71 5.76
N LEU A 237 8.87 -58.87 4.77
CA LEU A 237 7.74 -57.97 4.58
C LEU A 237 6.75 -58.04 5.74
N SER A 238 6.42 -59.24 6.24
CA SER A 238 5.58 -59.40 7.42
C SER A 238 6.20 -58.70 8.64
N SER A 239 7.51 -58.85 8.86
CA SER A 239 8.24 -58.13 9.92
C SER A 239 8.14 -56.60 9.75
N LEU A 240 8.31 -56.10 8.53
CA LEU A 240 8.11 -54.69 8.20
C LEU A 240 6.70 -54.23 8.55
N PHE A 241 5.66 -54.93 8.10
CA PHE A 241 4.27 -54.53 8.37
C PHE A 241 3.91 -54.60 9.85
N ASN A 242 4.37 -55.62 10.58
CA ASN A 242 4.18 -55.71 12.03
C ASN A 242 4.85 -54.54 12.75
N SER A 243 6.06 -54.13 12.31
CA SER A 243 6.74 -52.97 12.88
C SER A 243 6.01 -51.65 12.57
N LEU A 244 5.50 -51.48 11.34
CA LEU A 244 4.72 -50.31 10.93
C LEU A 244 3.39 -50.20 11.68
N ALA A 245 2.76 -51.32 12.00
CA ALA A 245 1.49 -51.37 12.72
C ALA A 245 1.58 -50.83 14.16
N VAL A 246 2.79 -50.77 14.74
CA VAL A 246 3.03 -50.28 16.12
C VAL A 246 3.39 -48.78 16.12
N GLY A 247 3.47 -48.16 14.95
CA GLY A 247 3.82 -46.74 14.78
C GLY A 247 2.86 -45.78 15.45
N SER A 248 3.43 -44.82 16.19
CA SER A 248 2.67 -43.66 16.67
C SER A 248 2.64 -42.59 15.59
N PRO A 249 1.45 -42.13 15.17
CA PRO A 249 1.35 -41.08 14.16
C PRO A 249 1.94 -39.77 14.67
N VAL A 250 2.61 -39.05 13.76
CA VAL A 250 3.04 -37.66 13.93
C VAL A 250 2.20 -36.79 13.01
N LYS A 251 1.58 -35.74 13.56
CA LYS A 251 0.77 -34.83 12.77
C LYS A 251 1.62 -34.08 11.76
N PHE A 252 1.14 -33.97 10.53
CA PHE A 252 1.78 -33.16 9.49
C PHE A 252 1.94 -31.69 9.92
N SER A 253 0.99 -31.16 10.70
CA SER A 253 1.05 -29.78 11.22
C SER A 253 2.27 -29.52 12.10
N ASP A 254 2.81 -30.57 12.72
CA ASP A 254 3.94 -30.49 13.65
C ASP A 254 5.29 -30.52 12.89
N LEU A 255 5.26 -30.88 11.61
CA LEU A 255 6.42 -30.80 10.74
C LEU A 255 6.77 -29.35 10.41
N ARG A 256 8.07 -29.12 10.26
CA ARG A 256 8.64 -27.83 9.89
C ARG A 256 9.56 -28.01 8.69
N TYR A 257 9.38 -27.17 7.68
CA TYR A 257 10.31 -27.12 6.55
C TYR A 257 11.53 -26.31 6.95
N ALA A 258 12.68 -26.98 7.03
CA ALA A 258 13.99 -26.34 7.14
C ALA A 258 14.35 -25.72 5.79
N LYS A 259 14.65 -24.42 5.80
CA LYS A 259 14.97 -23.69 4.56
C LYS A 259 16.35 -24.06 4.03
N SER A 260 16.47 -24.03 2.71
CA SER A 260 17.77 -24.06 2.06
C SER A 260 18.52 -22.74 2.25
N PRO A 261 19.86 -22.74 2.13
CA PRO A 261 20.64 -21.51 2.14
C PRO A 261 20.17 -20.49 1.09
N GLU A 262 19.63 -20.94 -0.04
CA GLU A 262 19.05 -20.08 -1.07
C GLU A 262 17.76 -19.39 -0.60
N HIS A 263 16.87 -20.12 0.08
CA HIS A 263 15.68 -19.53 0.70
C HIS A 263 16.03 -18.56 1.83
N GLU A 264 17.02 -18.90 2.66
CA GLU A 264 17.54 -17.99 3.68
C GLU A 264 18.14 -16.73 3.03
N CYS A 265 18.84 -16.87 1.91
CA CYS A 265 19.37 -15.72 1.15
C CYS A 265 18.24 -14.84 0.58
N ASN A 266 17.16 -15.44 0.10
CA ASN A 266 15.96 -14.73 -0.36
C ASN A 266 15.30 -13.96 0.79
N ASP A 267 15.20 -14.58 1.97
CA ASP A 267 14.69 -13.92 3.17
C ASP A 267 15.59 -12.77 3.63
N ALA A 268 16.90 -12.96 3.67
CA ALA A 268 17.85 -11.90 4.00
C ALA A 268 17.74 -10.72 3.02
N THR A 269 17.56 -11.02 1.73
CA THR A 269 17.32 -10.02 0.69
C THR A 269 16.00 -9.27 0.91
N LEU A 270 14.94 -9.98 1.27
CA LEU A 270 13.63 -9.41 1.56
C LEU A 270 13.63 -8.55 2.82
N ILE A 271 14.30 -9.01 3.89
CA ILE A 271 14.52 -8.26 5.13
C ILE A 271 15.24 -6.95 4.82
N HIS A 272 16.33 -7.02 4.05
CA HIS A 272 17.07 -5.83 3.66
C HIS A 272 16.21 -4.84 2.86
N ALA A 273 15.42 -5.32 1.88
CA ALA A 273 14.53 -4.47 1.09
C ALA A 273 13.45 -3.79 1.97
N LEU A 274 12.87 -4.53 2.91
CA LEU A 274 11.91 -3.99 3.88
C LEU A 274 12.54 -2.96 4.82
N GLU A 275 13.78 -3.18 5.27
CA GLU A 275 14.54 -2.23 6.09
C GLU A 275 14.82 -0.94 5.32
N CYS A 276 15.29 -1.04 4.06
CA CYS A 276 15.51 0.11 3.20
C CYS A 276 14.22 0.92 2.99
N ALA A 277 13.10 0.24 2.68
CA ALA A 277 11.81 0.91 2.50
C ALA A 277 11.36 1.64 3.79
N LYS A 278 11.58 1.02 4.95
CA LYS A 278 11.28 1.62 6.26
C LYS A 278 12.15 2.86 6.52
N ASP A 279 13.44 2.79 6.23
CA ASP A 279 14.37 3.90 6.45
C ASP A 279 14.12 5.07 5.47
N GLU A 280 13.77 4.78 4.21
CA GLU A 280 13.33 5.78 3.23
C GLU A 280 12.06 6.50 3.73
N MET A 281 11.03 5.77 4.17
CA MET A 281 9.80 6.38 4.70
C MET A 281 10.05 7.21 5.97
N CYS A 282 10.95 6.77 6.86
CA CYS A 282 11.36 7.55 8.02
C CYS A 282 12.01 8.89 7.59
N THR A 283 12.89 8.85 6.59
CA THR A 283 13.56 10.04 6.06
C THR A 283 12.55 11.03 5.47
N GLU A 284 11.56 10.54 4.73
CA GLU A 284 10.48 11.36 4.19
C GLU A 284 9.63 12.00 5.30
N ILE A 285 9.32 11.27 6.37
CA ILE A 285 8.62 11.83 7.54
C ILE A 285 9.44 12.96 8.16
N ASP A 286 10.76 12.80 8.30
CA ASP A 286 11.63 13.83 8.87
C ASP A 286 11.74 15.07 7.95
N GLU A 287 11.66 14.90 6.63
CA GLU A 287 11.54 16.03 5.69
C GLU A 287 10.20 16.75 5.81
N LEU A 288 9.09 16.01 5.92
CA LEU A 288 7.76 16.57 6.11
C LEU A 288 7.67 17.34 7.45
N ARG A 289 8.26 16.81 8.52
CA ARG A 289 8.36 17.50 9.82
C ARG A 289 9.15 18.80 9.72
N ARG A 290 10.27 18.80 8.99
CA ARG A 290 11.05 20.03 8.72
C ARG A 290 10.22 21.08 7.97
N LYS A 291 9.36 20.67 7.03
CA LYS A 291 8.44 21.57 6.33
C LYS A 291 7.38 22.16 7.27
N ILE A 292 6.82 21.37 8.20
CA ILE A 292 5.90 21.88 9.23
C ILE A 292 6.59 22.98 10.04
N VAL A 293 7.79 22.72 10.56
CA VAL A 293 8.54 23.71 11.36
C VAL A 293 8.79 25.01 10.57
N ALA A 294 9.10 24.92 9.28
CA ALA A 294 9.25 26.09 8.42
C ALA A 294 7.94 26.89 8.29
N LEU A 295 6.80 26.20 8.07
CA LEU A 295 5.49 26.83 7.98
C LEU A 295 5.03 27.44 9.32
N GLU A 296 5.37 26.82 10.46
CA GLU A 296 5.09 27.36 11.80
C GLU A 296 5.89 28.65 12.06
N ASN A 297 7.14 28.71 11.62
CA ASN A 297 7.95 29.93 11.68
C ASN A 297 7.33 31.05 10.81
N ASP A 298 6.86 30.71 9.60
CA ASP A 298 6.16 31.66 8.73
C ASP A 298 4.87 32.18 9.39
N ILE A 299 4.06 31.30 9.99
CA ILE A 299 2.85 31.70 10.74
C ILE A 299 3.21 32.67 11.86
N THR A 300 4.30 32.40 12.60
CA THR A 300 4.75 33.27 13.70
C THR A 300 5.15 34.65 13.20
N ASP A 301 5.88 34.74 12.07
CA ASP A 301 6.23 36.02 11.43
C ASP A 301 4.99 36.77 10.94
N TYR A 302 4.07 36.09 10.23
CA TYR A 302 2.83 36.72 9.76
C TYR A 302 1.93 37.17 10.90
N THR A 303 1.86 36.43 12.01
CA THR A 303 1.10 36.82 13.20
C THR A 303 1.63 38.12 13.79
N SER A 304 2.96 38.24 13.90
CA SER A 304 3.61 39.48 14.36
C SER A 304 3.32 40.67 13.44
N ARG A 305 3.20 40.44 12.12
CA ARG A 305 2.82 41.48 11.14
C ARG A 305 1.34 41.85 11.24
N VAL A 306 0.45 40.87 11.45
CA VAL A 306 -0.98 41.09 11.69
C VAL A 306 -1.16 42.01 12.90
N GLU A 307 -0.54 41.72 14.04
CA GLU A 307 -0.65 42.55 15.25
C GLU A 307 -0.22 44.02 15.02
N ARG A 308 0.87 44.23 14.28
CA ARG A 308 1.34 45.58 13.90
C ARG A 308 0.34 46.29 12.99
N SER A 309 -0.13 45.62 11.94
CA SER A 309 -1.11 46.19 11.01
C SER A 309 -2.46 46.47 11.69
N GLU A 310 -2.93 45.59 12.58
CA GLU A 310 -4.14 45.82 13.35
C GLU A 310 -4.03 47.05 14.25
N THR A 311 -2.91 47.21 14.95
CA THR A 311 -2.66 48.38 15.80
C THR A 311 -2.70 49.66 14.98
N LEU A 312 -2.02 49.66 13.83
CA LEU A 312 -1.97 50.82 12.95
C LEU A 312 -3.33 51.13 12.30
N VAL A 313 -4.09 50.11 11.89
CA VAL A 313 -5.47 50.27 11.40
C VAL A 313 -6.35 50.88 12.48
N LYS A 314 -6.31 50.38 13.72
CA LYS A 314 -7.07 50.93 14.86
C LYS A 314 -6.70 52.39 15.14
N ASP A 315 -5.41 52.72 15.13
CA ASP A 315 -4.93 54.09 15.34
C ASP A 315 -5.40 55.05 14.24
N LEU A 316 -5.38 54.62 12.98
CA LEU A 316 -5.88 55.39 11.85
C LEU A 316 -7.40 55.58 11.91
N GLU A 317 -8.15 54.52 12.19
CA GLU A 317 -9.61 54.58 12.36
C GLU A 317 -10.01 55.54 13.49
N LYS A 318 -9.31 55.46 14.63
CA LYS A 318 -9.54 56.38 15.75
C LYS A 318 -9.27 57.83 15.37
N LYS A 319 -8.16 58.11 14.68
CA LYS A 319 -7.85 59.48 14.20
C LYS A 319 -8.90 59.99 13.24
N ILE A 320 -9.41 59.13 12.34
CA ILE A 320 -10.50 59.48 11.43
C ILE A 320 -11.76 59.78 12.23
N GLU A 321 -12.13 58.97 13.22
CA GLU A 321 -13.31 59.19 14.07
C GLU A 321 -13.24 60.50 14.87
N GLU A 322 -12.05 60.89 15.35
CA GLU A 322 -11.83 62.14 16.10
C GLU A 322 -12.06 63.42 15.26
N ILE A 323 -11.84 63.35 13.93
CA ILE A 323 -11.91 64.49 13.02
C ILE A 323 -13.12 64.44 12.06
N ASP A 324 -13.59 63.26 11.67
CA ASP A 324 -14.78 63.05 10.83
C ASP A 324 -16.04 63.01 11.72
N CYS A 325 -16.31 64.12 12.38
CA CYS A 325 -17.52 64.31 13.16
C CYS A 325 -18.17 65.67 12.86
N ASP A 326 -19.46 65.76 13.19
CA ASP A 326 -20.25 66.99 13.02
C ASP A 326 -19.98 68.04 14.11
N THR A 327 -19.01 67.80 15.00
CA THR A 327 -18.62 68.77 16.04
C THR A 327 -18.10 70.04 15.39
N LEU A 328 -18.52 71.20 15.88
CA LEU A 328 -18.06 72.49 15.39
C LEU A 328 -16.61 72.74 15.80
N SER A 329 -15.82 73.27 14.88
CA SER A 329 -14.45 73.73 15.11
C SER A 329 -14.26 75.10 14.47
N GLN A 330 -13.51 75.96 15.14
CA GLN A 330 -13.24 77.30 14.64
C GLN A 330 -12.46 77.22 13.32
N ILE A 331 -12.86 78.01 12.32
CA ILE A 331 -12.15 78.12 11.05
C ILE A 331 -10.91 78.99 11.26
N ASP A 332 -9.75 78.51 10.83
CA ASP A 332 -8.48 79.20 11.06
C ASP A 332 -8.46 80.56 10.36
N GLY A 333 -8.08 81.61 11.09
CA GLY A 333 -8.05 82.99 10.58
C GLY A 333 -9.41 83.66 10.39
N ALA A 334 -10.53 82.98 10.65
CA ALA A 334 -11.88 83.54 10.57
C ALA A 334 -12.35 84.11 11.93
N TYR A 335 -11.54 85.02 12.45
CA TYR A 335 -11.74 85.71 13.71
C TYR A 335 -11.28 87.15 13.56
N GLU A 336 -12.17 88.07 13.87
CA GLU A 336 -11.86 89.49 13.88
C GLU A 336 -12.59 90.14 15.06
N GLU A 337 -11.85 91.00 15.77
CA GLU A 337 -12.33 91.80 16.89
C GLU A 337 -12.09 93.27 16.57
N GLY A 338 -13.04 94.13 16.91
CA GLY A 338 -12.92 95.56 16.66
C GLY A 338 -13.93 96.38 17.43
N TRP A 339 -13.54 97.62 17.72
CA TRP A 339 -14.43 98.62 18.30
C TRP A 339 -14.85 99.65 17.25
N THR A 340 -16.00 100.27 17.50
CA THR A 340 -16.47 101.46 16.76
C THR A 340 -17.13 102.43 17.73
N GLU A 341 -17.02 103.73 17.42
CA GLU A 341 -17.59 104.83 18.20
C GLU A 341 -18.38 105.74 17.26
N THR A 342 -19.59 106.14 17.64
CA THR A 342 -20.33 107.17 16.88
C THR A 342 -19.70 108.54 17.09
N ASN A 343 -19.34 109.23 16.01
CA ASN A 343 -19.06 110.67 16.02
C ASN A 343 -20.34 111.46 15.70
N ILE A 344 -20.48 112.66 16.28
CA ILE A 344 -21.70 113.53 16.20
C ILE A 344 -22.15 113.87 14.76
N ALA A 345 -21.33 113.60 13.74
CA ALA A 345 -21.62 113.87 12.32
C ALA A 345 -21.56 112.64 11.39
N GLY A 346 -21.38 111.42 11.90
CA GLY A 346 -21.36 110.20 11.08
C GLY A 346 -21.37 108.94 11.94
N GLY A 347 -22.35 108.05 11.71
CA GLY A 347 -22.42 106.75 12.37
C GLY A 347 -21.16 105.94 12.06
N GLY A 348 -20.42 105.53 13.09
CA GLY A 348 -19.25 104.69 12.91
C GLY A 348 -19.67 103.25 12.66
N HIS A 349 -19.43 102.70 11.49
CA HIS A 349 -19.72 101.29 11.18
C HIS A 349 -18.43 100.47 11.16
N ARG A 350 -18.42 99.29 11.82
CA ARG A 350 -17.34 98.31 11.66
C ARG A 350 -17.83 97.15 10.79
N TYR A 351 -17.18 96.94 9.66
CA TYR A 351 -17.44 95.79 8.79
C TYR A 351 -16.56 94.63 9.22
N PHE A 352 -17.18 93.45 9.36
CA PHE A 352 -16.51 92.18 9.50
C PHE A 352 -16.81 91.38 8.23
N SER A 353 -15.78 90.92 7.53
CA SER A 353 -15.93 90.26 6.23
C SER A 353 -14.93 89.12 6.10
N PHE A 354 -15.45 87.90 6.02
CA PHE A 354 -14.66 86.68 6.01
C PHE A 354 -14.92 85.88 4.73
N HIS A 355 -13.84 85.51 4.05
CA HIS A 355 -13.85 84.51 3.00
C HIS A 355 -13.12 83.27 3.52
N THR A 356 -13.77 82.12 3.42
CA THR A 356 -13.25 80.84 3.92
C THR A 356 -13.15 79.84 2.78
N THR A 357 -12.27 78.86 2.88
CA THR A 357 -12.18 77.76 1.91
C THR A 357 -13.10 76.59 2.28
N VAL A 358 -13.71 76.62 3.46
CA VAL A 358 -14.53 75.55 4.04
C VAL A 358 -15.94 76.07 4.37
N PRO A 359 -17.00 75.25 4.24
CA PRO A 359 -18.36 75.66 4.55
C PRO A 359 -18.58 76.18 5.98
N ILE A 360 -19.15 77.36 6.11
CA ILE A 360 -19.49 78.00 7.38
C ILE A 360 -20.75 77.34 7.94
N SER A 361 -20.59 76.54 8.99
CA SER A 361 -21.67 75.79 9.63
C SER A 361 -22.36 76.61 10.72
N TYR A 362 -21.58 77.30 11.54
CA TYR A 362 -22.06 78.10 12.66
C TYR A 362 -21.25 79.41 12.78
N ILE A 363 -21.87 80.44 13.31
CA ILE A 363 -21.30 81.78 13.45
C ILE A 363 -21.58 82.21 14.89
N ASP A 364 -20.54 82.51 15.64
CA ASP A 364 -20.64 83.07 16.98
C ASP A 364 -20.37 84.57 16.91
N LYS A 365 -21.35 85.35 17.35
CA LYS A 365 -21.26 86.82 17.42
C LYS A 365 -21.32 87.20 18.88
N ASP A 366 -20.23 87.71 19.41
CA ASP A 366 -20.17 88.24 20.76
C ASP A 366 -20.05 89.76 20.70
N GLN A 367 -20.74 90.44 21.60
CA GLN A 367 -20.83 91.89 21.62
C GLN A 367 -20.69 92.39 23.05
N ASP A 368 -19.84 93.40 23.21
CA ASP A 368 -19.72 94.17 24.44
C ASP A 368 -20.05 95.64 24.16
N GLY A 369 -20.87 96.25 25.03
CA GLY A 369 -21.42 97.59 24.83
C GLY A 369 -22.73 97.63 24.01
N ASP A 370 -23.12 98.85 23.62
CA ASP A 370 -24.47 99.17 23.15
C ASP A 370 -24.49 99.45 21.64
N GLY A 371 -24.82 98.41 20.87
CA GLY A 371 -24.90 98.43 19.40
C GLY A 371 -25.70 97.26 18.87
N ASP A 372 -25.89 97.23 17.55
CA ASP A 372 -26.60 96.18 16.84
C ASP A 372 -25.74 95.61 15.70
N TRP A 373 -25.87 94.30 15.46
CA TRP A 373 -25.37 93.66 14.25
C TRP A 373 -26.37 93.87 13.11
N VAL A 374 -25.96 94.57 12.06
CA VAL A 374 -26.79 94.92 10.89
C VAL A 374 -26.14 94.45 9.59
N ASP A 375 -26.91 94.44 8.50
CA ASP A 375 -26.47 94.08 7.14
C ASP A 375 -25.75 92.71 7.06
N GLU A 376 -26.30 91.70 7.75
CA GLU A 376 -25.76 90.34 7.73
C GLU A 376 -26.01 89.68 6.37
N HIS A 377 -24.91 89.30 5.70
CA HIS A 377 -24.93 88.55 4.46
C HIS A 377 -24.16 87.25 4.64
N ARG A 378 -24.84 86.12 4.44
CA ARG A 378 -24.28 84.78 4.64
C ARG A 378 -24.42 83.94 3.37
N GLU A 379 -23.30 83.42 2.92
CA GLU A 379 -23.20 82.37 1.90
C GLU A 379 -22.47 81.16 2.49
N THR A 380 -22.30 80.10 1.70
CA THR A 380 -21.68 78.85 2.18
C THR A 380 -20.25 79.06 2.68
N THR A 381 -19.45 79.90 2.02
CA THR A 381 -18.03 80.13 2.35
C THR A 381 -17.69 81.60 2.59
N PHE A 382 -18.69 82.47 2.58
CA PHE A 382 -18.54 83.90 2.77
C PHE A 382 -19.51 84.40 3.85
N TYR A 383 -19.01 85.24 4.74
CA TYR A 383 -19.82 85.88 5.77
C TYR A 383 -19.42 87.34 5.94
N ARG A 384 -20.43 88.21 5.95
CA ARG A 384 -20.26 89.63 6.20
C ARG A 384 -21.31 90.13 7.16
N VAL A 385 -20.91 90.97 8.11
CA VAL A 385 -21.83 91.66 9.02
C VAL A 385 -21.25 93.00 9.43
N VAL A 386 -22.11 93.93 9.82
CA VAL A 386 -21.72 95.27 10.26
C VAL A 386 -22.10 95.44 11.73
N LEU A 387 -21.17 95.88 12.57
CA LEU A 387 -21.49 96.35 13.92
C LEU A 387 -21.79 97.84 13.86
N GLN A 388 -23.01 98.22 14.23
CA GLN A 388 -23.47 99.59 14.31
C GLN A 388 -23.69 99.99 15.77
N PRO A 389 -22.91 100.93 16.33
CA PRO A 389 -23.09 101.42 17.70
C PRO A 389 -24.34 102.31 17.80
N HIS A 390 -24.99 102.28 18.96
CA HIS A 390 -26.07 103.21 19.30
C HIS A 390 -25.54 104.64 19.51
N TRP A 391 -26.44 105.63 19.43
CA TRP A 391 -26.08 107.06 19.43
C TRP A 391 -25.26 107.46 20.66
N LEU A 392 -24.05 108.01 20.42
CA LEU A 392 -23.06 108.43 21.43
C LEU A 392 -22.47 107.31 22.29
N LEU A 393 -22.57 106.05 21.85
CA LEU A 393 -22.04 104.88 22.58
C LEU A 393 -20.93 104.19 21.79
N LYS A 394 -20.18 103.33 22.50
CA LYS A 394 -19.16 102.46 21.91
C LYS A 394 -19.71 101.05 21.84
N ALA A 395 -19.43 100.37 20.74
CA ALA A 395 -19.71 98.96 20.59
C ALA A 395 -18.43 98.22 20.21
N PHE A 396 -18.19 97.11 20.88
CA PHE A 396 -17.15 96.13 20.55
C PHE A 396 -17.84 94.87 20.06
N GLY A 397 -17.32 94.30 18.97
CA GLY A 397 -17.87 93.08 18.42
C GLY A 397 -16.76 92.10 18.07
N ARG A 398 -17.07 90.84 18.28
CA ARG A 398 -16.27 89.68 17.91
C ARG A 398 -17.11 88.77 17.04
N VAL A 399 -16.59 88.41 15.87
CA VAL A 399 -17.18 87.36 15.04
C VAL A 399 -16.20 86.20 14.97
N THR A 400 -16.69 85.00 15.28
CA THR A 400 -15.94 83.75 15.15
C THR A 400 -16.72 82.78 14.26
N LEU A 401 -16.11 82.33 13.17
CA LEU A 401 -16.74 81.36 12.27
C LEU A 401 -16.35 79.93 12.62
N PHE A 402 -17.32 79.03 12.58
CA PHE A 402 -17.15 77.61 12.84
C PHE A 402 -17.59 76.78 11.64
N ALA A 403 -16.80 75.76 11.31
CA ALA A 403 -17.16 74.70 10.38
C ALA A 403 -17.31 73.39 11.15
N LYS A 404 -18.08 72.44 10.63
CA LYS A 404 -18.00 71.06 11.11
C LYS A 404 -16.56 70.56 10.93
N LYS A 405 -16.03 69.83 11.91
CA LYS A 405 -14.66 69.30 11.85
C LYS A 405 -14.41 68.50 10.57
N ARG A 406 -15.39 67.72 10.12
CA ARG A 406 -15.28 66.95 8.87
C ARG A 406 -15.05 67.80 7.62
N ASP A 407 -15.69 68.96 7.55
CA ASP A 407 -15.57 69.89 6.42
C ASP A 407 -14.25 70.67 6.54
N LYS A 408 -13.81 70.99 7.76
CA LYS A 408 -12.51 71.63 8.02
C LYS A 408 -11.34 70.72 7.65
N HIS A 409 -11.45 69.43 7.95
CA HIS A 409 -10.38 68.43 7.82
C HIS A 409 -10.58 67.46 6.65
N GLU A 410 -11.36 67.82 5.62
CA GLU A 410 -11.68 66.93 4.49
C GLU A 410 -10.42 66.37 3.80
N SER A 411 -9.39 67.21 3.62
CA SER A 411 -8.10 66.78 3.06
C SER A 411 -7.37 65.77 3.94
N ASP A 412 -7.41 65.96 5.26
CA ASP A 412 -6.75 65.09 6.23
C ASP A 412 -7.48 63.74 6.32
N ILE A 413 -8.82 63.76 6.31
CA ILE A 413 -9.67 62.56 6.26
C ILE A 413 -9.38 61.77 4.98
N THR A 414 -9.29 62.45 3.84
CA THR A 414 -8.97 61.82 2.55
C THR A 414 -7.57 61.20 2.59
N ALA A 415 -6.57 61.92 3.12
CA ALA A 415 -5.22 61.41 3.29
C ALA A 415 -5.17 60.19 4.22
N LEU A 416 -5.81 60.25 5.38
CA LEU A 416 -5.89 59.13 6.32
C LEU A 416 -6.59 57.91 5.73
N ASN A 417 -7.70 58.10 5.02
CA ASN A 417 -8.39 57.00 4.31
C ASN A 417 -7.53 56.37 3.20
N SER A 418 -6.72 57.19 2.52
CA SER A 418 -5.77 56.70 1.51
C SER A 418 -4.66 55.84 2.13
N HIS A 419 -4.30 56.06 3.39
CA HIS A 419 -3.39 55.22 4.15
C HIS A 419 -4.08 54.00 4.79
N LEU A 420 -5.32 54.15 5.24
CA LEU A 420 -6.09 53.08 5.88
C LEU A 420 -6.39 51.92 4.94
N THR A 421 -6.76 52.22 3.69
CA THR A 421 -7.20 51.20 2.72
C THR A 421 -6.09 50.19 2.38
N PRO A 422 -4.85 50.61 2.04
CA PRO A 422 -3.72 49.70 1.86
C PRO A 422 -3.40 48.86 3.10
N GLU A 423 -3.50 49.43 4.30
CA GLU A 423 -3.16 48.73 5.54
C GLU A 423 -4.19 47.67 5.92
N LYS A 424 -5.49 47.95 5.71
CA LYS A 424 -6.54 46.92 5.81
C LYS A 424 -6.33 45.78 4.81
N ARG A 425 -5.90 46.12 3.58
CA ARG A 425 -5.57 45.10 2.57
C ARG A 425 -4.38 44.24 3.02
N ARG A 426 -3.28 44.85 3.50
CA ARG A 426 -2.11 44.14 4.04
C ARG A 426 -2.47 43.23 5.21
N LEU A 427 -3.31 43.70 6.12
CA LEU A 427 -3.84 42.92 7.23
C LEU A 427 -4.56 41.67 6.73
N GLN A 428 -5.50 41.83 5.79
CA GLN A 428 -6.23 40.70 5.21
C GLN A 428 -5.29 39.72 4.47
N GLU A 429 -4.34 40.23 3.69
CA GLU A 429 -3.36 39.41 2.98
C GLU A 429 -2.51 38.56 3.94
N ASN A 430 -2.11 39.11 5.09
CA ASN A 430 -1.35 38.37 6.11
C ASN A 430 -2.24 37.31 6.79
N LEU A 431 -3.49 37.63 7.12
CA LEU A 431 -4.45 36.65 7.65
C LEU A 431 -4.68 35.49 6.68
N ASP A 432 -4.85 35.78 5.39
CA ASP A 432 -5.00 34.77 4.35
C ASP A 432 -3.74 33.89 4.22
N ARG A 433 -2.54 34.47 4.38
CA ARG A 433 -1.28 33.71 4.39
C ARG A 433 -1.19 32.76 5.58
N ILE A 434 -1.57 33.20 6.78
CA ILE A 434 -1.65 32.35 7.98
C ILE A 434 -2.60 31.19 7.71
N SER A 435 -3.82 31.47 7.24
CA SER A 435 -4.82 30.43 6.95
C SER A 435 -4.31 29.39 5.94
N ARG A 436 -3.66 29.82 4.85
CA ARG A 436 -3.07 28.91 3.86
C ARG A 436 -1.96 28.04 4.47
N ALA A 437 -1.06 28.62 5.26
CA ALA A 437 0.01 27.87 5.92
C ALA A 437 -0.56 26.84 6.91
N THR A 438 -1.57 27.20 7.69
CA THR A 438 -2.27 26.26 8.60
C THR A 438 -2.90 25.10 7.85
N MET A 439 -3.58 25.35 6.72
CA MET A 439 -4.16 24.28 5.89
C MET A 439 -3.08 23.36 5.29
N GLN A 440 -1.92 23.92 4.91
CA GLN A 440 -0.78 23.12 4.45
C GLN A 440 -0.20 22.24 5.55
N ILE A 441 -0.06 22.76 6.79
CA ILE A 441 0.38 21.97 7.95
C ILE A 441 -0.55 20.77 8.16
N LEU A 442 -1.86 20.99 8.22
CA LEU A 442 -2.84 19.91 8.40
C LEU A 442 -2.74 18.84 7.29
N GLY A 443 -2.54 19.26 6.04
CA GLY A 443 -2.33 18.36 4.91
C GLY A 443 -1.03 17.55 5.01
N ILE A 444 0.04 18.14 5.55
CA ILE A 444 1.32 17.44 5.78
C ILE A 444 1.21 16.48 6.97
N GLU A 445 0.54 16.86 8.05
CA GLU A 445 0.31 15.99 9.22
C GLU A 445 -0.46 14.72 8.85
N SER A 446 -1.49 14.85 7.99
CA SER A 446 -2.23 13.71 7.46
C SER A 446 -1.31 12.73 6.71
N GLN A 447 -0.39 13.23 5.88
CA GLN A 447 0.60 12.41 5.18
C GLN A 447 1.58 11.72 6.14
N ILE A 448 2.01 12.40 7.20
CA ILE A 448 2.86 11.81 8.24
C ILE A 448 2.15 10.65 8.94
N ILE A 449 0.87 10.81 9.27
CA ILE A 449 0.05 9.76 9.90
C ILE A 449 -0.08 8.55 8.96
N GLU A 450 -0.39 8.77 7.69
CA GLU A 450 -0.48 7.72 6.68
C GLU A 450 0.84 6.93 6.55
N LYS A 451 1.96 7.64 6.39
CA LYS A 451 3.30 7.02 6.32
C LYS A 451 3.66 6.28 7.61
N GLY A 452 3.30 6.81 8.78
CA GLY A 452 3.48 6.14 10.06
C GLY A 452 2.72 4.81 10.17
N SER A 453 1.49 4.74 9.63
CA SER A 453 0.73 3.50 9.52
C SER A 453 1.41 2.48 8.58
N ASN A 454 1.96 2.94 7.46
CA ASN A 454 2.70 2.10 6.52
C ASN A 454 3.99 1.54 7.15
N ILE A 455 4.74 2.35 7.92
CA ILE A 455 5.90 1.89 8.69
C ILE A 455 5.51 0.82 9.71
N LYS A 456 4.40 1.01 10.43
CA LYS A 456 3.91 0.00 11.38
C LYS A 456 3.60 -1.34 10.69
N THR A 457 3.05 -1.27 9.48
CA THR A 457 2.79 -2.45 8.64
C THR A 457 4.11 -3.12 8.21
N LEU A 458 5.08 -2.34 7.72
CA LEU A 458 6.43 -2.82 7.36
C LEU A 458 7.14 -3.51 8.52
N VAL A 459 7.03 -2.97 9.75
CA VAL A 459 7.64 -3.57 10.95
C VAL A 459 6.98 -4.91 11.29
N GLY A 460 5.65 -5.00 11.19
CA GLY A 460 4.93 -6.26 11.37
C GLY A 460 5.37 -7.32 10.36
N ASP A 461 5.48 -6.93 9.09
CA ASP A 461 5.95 -7.78 8.00
C ASP A 461 7.40 -8.25 8.19
N LEU A 462 8.30 -7.35 8.59
CA LEU A 462 9.69 -7.67 8.95
C LEU A 462 9.77 -8.75 10.03
N GLU A 463 8.92 -8.66 11.06
CA GLU A 463 8.94 -9.62 12.16
C GLU A 463 8.41 -10.99 11.73
N VAL A 464 7.44 -11.04 10.82
CA VAL A 464 6.96 -12.30 10.20
C VAL A 464 8.09 -13.00 9.45
N VAL A 465 8.83 -12.26 8.61
CA VAL A 465 9.96 -12.83 7.85
C VAL A 465 11.08 -13.29 8.79
N ARG A 466 11.48 -12.46 9.77
CA ARG A 466 12.53 -12.81 10.74
C ARG A 466 12.21 -14.03 11.59
N LYS A 467 10.97 -14.15 12.10
CA LYS A 467 10.54 -15.34 12.87
C LYS A 467 10.58 -16.62 12.04
N SER A 468 10.36 -16.49 10.74
CA SER A 468 10.31 -17.63 9.82
C SER A 468 11.65 -17.90 9.14
N HIS A 469 12.70 -17.11 9.41
CA HIS A 469 13.93 -17.08 8.61
C HIS A 469 14.60 -18.46 8.41
N HIS A 470 14.59 -19.30 9.45
CA HIS A 470 15.22 -20.63 9.39
C HIS A 470 14.24 -21.78 9.13
N SER A 471 12.94 -21.59 9.42
CA SER A 471 11.95 -22.65 9.25
C SER A 471 10.54 -22.10 9.04
N ILE A 472 9.75 -22.84 8.26
CA ILE A 472 8.32 -22.57 8.05
C ILE A 472 7.52 -23.70 8.69
N SER A 473 6.53 -23.34 9.53
CA SER A 473 5.57 -24.31 10.06
C SER A 473 4.58 -24.71 8.96
N LEU A 474 4.43 -26.01 8.72
CA LEU A 474 3.60 -26.51 7.62
C LEU A 474 2.10 -26.44 7.93
N GLY A 475 1.71 -26.40 9.21
CA GLY A 475 0.29 -26.39 9.63
C GLY A 475 -0.51 -25.13 9.28
N LYS A 476 0.13 -24.00 8.97
CA LYS A 476 -0.56 -22.73 8.59
C LYS A 476 -0.34 -22.31 7.14
N SER A 477 0.45 -23.06 6.38
CA SER A 477 1.12 -22.57 5.17
C SER A 477 0.75 -23.35 3.91
N GLN A 478 -0.43 -23.98 3.88
CA GLN A 478 -0.90 -24.83 2.77
C GLN A 478 -0.84 -24.13 1.39
N GLU A 479 -1.27 -22.88 1.32
CA GLU A 479 -1.18 -22.09 0.08
C GLU A 479 0.20 -21.46 -0.14
N LEU A 480 0.99 -21.36 0.95
CA LEU A 480 2.22 -20.58 0.99
C LEU A 480 3.43 -21.36 0.50
N ILE A 481 3.46 -22.68 0.72
CA ILE A 481 4.54 -23.58 0.26
C ILE A 481 4.77 -23.44 -1.25
N LYS A 482 3.70 -23.22 -2.03
CA LYS A 482 3.79 -23.03 -3.49
C LYS A 482 4.66 -21.84 -3.88
N PHE A 483 4.65 -20.76 -3.09
CA PHE A 483 5.46 -19.58 -3.38
C PHE A 483 6.94 -19.78 -3.07
N PHE A 484 7.28 -20.70 -2.18
CA PHE A 484 8.66 -21.09 -1.93
C PHE A 484 9.22 -22.04 -3.00
N THR A 485 8.41 -22.52 -3.95
CA THR A 485 8.93 -23.33 -5.08
C THR A 485 9.67 -22.50 -6.14
N VAL A 486 9.64 -21.17 -5.99
CA VAL A 486 10.28 -20.21 -6.88
C VAL A 486 11.37 -19.47 -6.09
N ASP A 487 12.62 -19.60 -6.54
CA ASP A 487 13.76 -18.88 -5.97
C ASP A 487 13.72 -17.41 -6.33
N SER A 488 12.87 -16.67 -5.63
CA SER A 488 12.75 -15.23 -5.79
C SER A 488 12.33 -14.60 -4.47
N PRO A 489 13.02 -13.52 -4.03
CA PRO A 489 12.60 -12.72 -2.88
C PRO A 489 11.15 -12.22 -2.99
N LEU A 490 10.67 -11.97 -4.22
CA LEU A 490 9.30 -11.56 -4.46
C LEU A 490 8.31 -12.70 -4.23
N SER A 491 8.65 -13.92 -4.67
CA SER A 491 7.80 -15.08 -4.39
C SER A 491 7.77 -15.36 -2.89
N ALA A 492 8.91 -15.24 -2.19
CA ALA A 492 8.95 -15.29 -0.74
C ALA A 492 8.03 -14.24 -0.09
N ALA A 493 8.02 -12.99 -0.57
CA ALA A 493 7.11 -11.96 -0.06
C ALA A 493 5.62 -12.33 -0.19
N TYR A 494 5.23 -12.93 -1.33
CA TYR A 494 3.87 -13.49 -1.47
C TYR A 494 3.65 -14.68 -0.53
N GLY A 495 4.65 -15.55 -0.37
CA GLY A 495 4.64 -16.67 0.56
C GLY A 495 4.51 -16.26 2.03
N TYR A 496 4.92 -15.03 2.40
CA TYR A 496 4.67 -14.47 3.73
C TYR A 496 3.38 -13.66 3.84
N GLN A 497 2.67 -13.46 2.72
CA GLN A 497 1.51 -12.58 2.64
C GLN A 497 1.81 -11.17 3.17
N LEU A 498 2.96 -10.62 2.79
CA LEU A 498 3.35 -9.27 3.22
C LEU A 498 2.28 -8.26 2.79
N LYS A 499 1.89 -7.39 3.71
CA LYS A 499 0.86 -6.36 3.49
C LYS A 499 1.48 -5.08 2.96
N ALA A 500 2.72 -4.81 3.32
CA ALA A 500 3.45 -3.64 2.93
C ALA A 500 3.79 -3.69 1.43
N LYS A 501 3.53 -2.59 0.75
CA LYS A 501 4.02 -2.38 -0.61
C LYS A 501 5.49 -2.01 -0.54
N ILE A 502 6.35 -2.92 -0.97
CA ILE A 502 7.79 -2.68 -1.07
C ILE A 502 8.05 -1.94 -2.40
N PRO A 503 8.57 -0.69 -2.37
CA PRO A 503 8.89 0.05 -3.58
C PRO A 503 9.79 -0.77 -4.52
N TRP A 504 9.54 -0.76 -5.84
CA TRP A 504 10.39 -1.46 -6.81
C TRP A 504 11.87 -1.02 -6.75
N THR A 505 12.12 0.21 -6.31
CA THR A 505 13.45 0.82 -6.20
C THR A 505 14.35 0.13 -5.18
N VAL A 506 13.77 -0.47 -4.15
CA VAL A 506 14.54 -1.15 -3.08
C VAL A 506 14.77 -2.64 -3.36
N TRP A 507 14.17 -3.20 -4.41
CA TRP A 507 14.46 -4.59 -4.78
C TRP A 507 15.80 -4.68 -5.50
N PRO A 508 16.69 -5.62 -5.10
CA PRO A 508 17.92 -5.85 -5.84
C PRO A 508 17.60 -6.57 -7.16
N LEU A 509 17.31 -5.77 -8.19
CA LEU A 509 16.99 -6.23 -9.55
C LEU A 509 18.10 -7.12 -10.15
N ASN A 510 19.33 -6.97 -9.66
CA ASN A 510 20.51 -7.70 -10.12
C ASN A 510 20.47 -9.21 -9.83
N LYS A 511 19.50 -9.69 -9.03
CA LYS A 511 19.40 -11.10 -8.61
C LYS A 511 18.09 -11.81 -9.02
N LEU A 512 17.19 -11.15 -9.76
CA LEU A 512 15.92 -11.77 -10.16
C LEU A 512 16.11 -12.64 -11.42
N PRO A 513 15.67 -13.92 -11.42
CA PRO A 513 15.66 -14.75 -12.62
C PRO A 513 14.82 -14.10 -13.73
N LYS A 514 15.41 -13.88 -14.92
CA LYS A 514 14.77 -13.19 -16.07
C LYS A 514 13.36 -13.72 -16.40
N GLN A 515 13.12 -15.02 -16.24
CA GLN A 515 11.81 -15.64 -16.54
C GLN A 515 10.73 -15.33 -15.50
N SER A 516 11.03 -15.45 -14.20
CA SER A 516 10.11 -15.07 -13.11
C SER A 516 9.80 -13.57 -13.15
N PHE A 517 10.78 -12.76 -13.54
CA PHE A 517 10.63 -11.32 -13.72
C PHE A 517 9.67 -10.98 -14.89
N LYS A 518 9.76 -11.71 -16.02
CA LYS A 518 8.83 -11.52 -17.17
C LYS A 518 7.37 -11.82 -16.82
N SER A 519 7.09 -12.86 -16.03
CA SER A 519 5.70 -13.18 -15.63
C SER A 519 5.11 -12.17 -14.66
N VAL A 520 5.92 -11.68 -13.72
CA VAL A 520 5.52 -10.64 -12.77
C VAL A 520 5.26 -9.31 -13.49
N LEU A 521 6.18 -8.89 -14.38
CA LEU A 521 6.01 -7.68 -15.19
C LEU A 521 4.75 -7.75 -16.06
N ARG A 522 4.42 -8.90 -16.65
CA ARG A 522 3.17 -9.05 -17.41
C ARG A 522 1.93 -8.86 -16.53
N ARG A 523 1.95 -9.35 -15.29
CA ARG A 523 0.84 -9.18 -14.35
C ARG A 523 0.69 -7.71 -13.92
N GLU A 524 1.77 -7.07 -13.51
CA GLU A 524 1.81 -5.63 -13.18
C GLU A 524 1.36 -4.77 -14.36
N LEU A 525 1.82 -5.07 -15.58
CA LEU A 525 1.40 -4.38 -16.81
C LEU A 525 -0.12 -4.49 -17.06
N ASN A 526 -0.69 -5.66 -16.76
CA ASN A 526 -2.14 -5.89 -16.91
C ASN A 526 -2.93 -5.19 -15.81
N GLU A 527 -2.45 -5.19 -14.57
CA GLU A 527 -3.09 -4.51 -13.44
C GLU A 527 -3.04 -2.97 -13.62
N THR A 528 -1.91 -2.41 -14.03
CA THR A 528 -1.78 -0.98 -14.36
C THR A 528 -2.65 -0.60 -15.56
N LYS A 529 -2.71 -1.43 -16.60
CA LYS A 529 -3.62 -1.21 -17.74
C LYS A 529 -5.08 -1.19 -17.30
N ALA A 530 -5.50 -2.13 -16.44
CA ALA A 530 -6.86 -2.15 -15.91
C ALA A 530 -7.19 -0.91 -15.06
N ARG A 531 -6.24 -0.41 -14.25
CA ARG A 531 -6.40 0.86 -13.52
C ARG A 531 -6.51 2.04 -14.47
N MET A 532 -5.66 2.08 -15.51
CA MET A 532 -5.67 3.13 -16.52
C MET A 532 -7.00 3.16 -17.29
N ASP A 533 -7.55 2.00 -17.64
CA ASP A 533 -8.86 1.88 -18.29
C ASP A 533 -10.00 2.34 -17.37
N LYS A 534 -9.94 2.00 -16.07
CA LYS A 534 -10.89 2.48 -15.05
C LYS A 534 -10.82 4.00 -14.86
N SER A 535 -9.62 4.57 -14.80
CA SER A 535 -9.43 6.02 -14.65
C SER A 535 -9.85 6.78 -15.92
N LYS A 536 -9.66 6.22 -17.12
CA LYS A 536 -10.22 6.75 -18.37
C LYS A 536 -11.74 6.78 -18.35
N GLU A 537 -12.38 5.75 -17.81
CA GLU A 537 -13.84 5.70 -17.65
C GLU A 537 -14.34 6.82 -16.73
N SER A 538 -13.66 7.05 -15.60
CA SER A 538 -13.94 8.20 -14.71
C SER A 538 -13.72 9.54 -15.40
N TYR A 539 -12.66 9.67 -16.21
CA TYR A 539 -12.32 10.89 -16.94
C TYR A 539 -13.37 11.28 -17.99
N LYS A 540 -14.07 10.31 -18.60
CA LYS A 540 -15.18 10.59 -19.55
C LYS A 540 -16.32 11.40 -18.92
N THR A 541 -16.50 11.31 -17.60
CA THR A 541 -17.56 12.03 -16.88
C THR A 541 -17.14 13.42 -16.39
N LEU A 542 -15.84 13.72 -16.40
CA LEU A 542 -15.24 14.94 -15.87
C LEU A 542 -15.62 16.21 -16.65
N PRO A 543 -15.59 16.24 -18.00
CA PRO A 543 -15.97 17.43 -18.78
C PRO A 543 -17.41 17.88 -18.50
N MET A 544 -18.30 16.92 -18.26
CA MET A 544 -19.69 17.20 -17.91
C MET A 544 -19.81 17.83 -16.52
N GLN A 545 -19.10 17.31 -15.52
CA GLN A 545 -19.09 17.86 -14.16
C GLN A 545 -18.51 19.28 -14.12
N LEU A 546 -17.42 19.52 -14.86
CA LEU A 546 -16.83 20.84 -15.04
C LEU A 546 -17.77 21.82 -15.75
N SER A 547 -18.48 21.35 -16.79
CA SER A 547 -19.48 22.17 -17.48
C SER A 547 -20.63 22.57 -16.54
N ILE A 548 -21.11 21.63 -15.70
CA ILE A 548 -22.13 21.91 -14.66
C ILE A 548 -21.63 22.96 -13.67
N ALA A 549 -20.41 22.80 -13.15
CA ALA A 549 -19.81 23.76 -12.23
C ALA A 549 -19.70 25.16 -12.85
N GLN A 550 -19.18 25.27 -14.08
CA GLN A 550 -19.06 26.53 -14.81
C GLN A 550 -20.43 27.19 -15.08
N GLY A 551 -21.43 26.40 -15.48
CA GLY A 551 -22.80 26.87 -15.71
C GLY A 551 -23.43 27.47 -14.46
N VAL A 552 -23.25 26.80 -13.31
CA VAL A 552 -23.73 27.30 -12.01
C VAL A 552 -22.97 28.56 -11.58
N SER A 553 -21.64 28.61 -11.79
CA SER A 553 -20.79 29.78 -11.50
C SER A 553 -21.22 31.04 -12.25
N VAL A 554 -21.53 30.91 -13.54
CA VAL A 554 -22.00 32.02 -14.39
C VAL A 554 -23.33 32.57 -13.88
N ILE A 555 -24.26 31.68 -13.51
CA ILE A 555 -25.56 32.07 -12.97
C ILE A 555 -25.40 32.81 -11.64
N MET A 556 -24.52 32.32 -10.76
CA MET A 556 -24.23 32.96 -9.48
C MET A 556 -23.56 34.32 -9.63
N THR A 557 -22.67 34.47 -10.62
CA THR A 557 -22.04 35.76 -10.94
C THR A 557 -23.08 36.77 -11.41
N GLN A 558 -24.06 36.35 -12.23
CA GLN A 558 -25.16 37.22 -12.64
C GLN A 558 -26.07 37.61 -11.46
N LEU A 559 -26.28 36.73 -10.49
CA LEU A 559 -27.10 36.98 -9.30
C LEU A 559 -26.44 37.90 -8.26
N LYS A 560 -25.10 38.03 -8.25
CA LYS A 560 -24.35 38.86 -7.29
C LYS A 560 -24.40 40.37 -7.57
N HIS A 561 -24.84 40.81 -8.75
CA HIS A 561 -24.84 42.22 -9.15
C HIS A 561 -26.26 42.80 -9.28
N PRO A 562 -26.81 43.47 -8.24
CA PRO A 562 -28.06 44.23 -8.36
C PRO A 562 -27.87 45.54 -9.15
N PRO A 563 -28.93 46.06 -9.80
CA PRO A 563 -30.30 45.53 -9.81
C PRO A 563 -30.50 44.46 -10.91
N LEU A 564 -30.93 43.26 -10.50
CA LEU A 564 -31.49 42.28 -11.41
C LEU A 564 -32.96 42.62 -11.66
N GLY A 565 -33.27 43.17 -12.84
CA GLY A 565 -34.65 43.25 -13.30
C GLY A 565 -35.27 41.84 -13.37
N ALA A 566 -36.57 41.72 -13.10
CA ALA A 566 -37.31 40.45 -13.06
C ALA A 566 -37.09 39.55 -14.30
N ALA A 567 -36.80 40.14 -15.46
CA ALA A 567 -36.45 39.42 -16.69
C ALA A 567 -35.11 38.66 -16.61
N LYS A 568 -34.09 39.22 -15.95
CA LYS A 568 -32.79 38.54 -15.79
C LYS A 568 -32.86 37.41 -14.76
N LEU A 569 -33.64 37.59 -13.69
CA LEU A 569 -33.89 36.52 -12.72
C LEU A 569 -34.66 35.36 -13.36
N LYS A 570 -35.68 35.66 -14.16
CA LYS A 570 -36.41 34.66 -14.94
C LYS A 570 -35.50 33.91 -15.93
N SER A 571 -34.63 34.62 -16.65
CA SER A 571 -33.64 34.01 -17.55
C SER A 571 -32.65 33.10 -16.81
N ALA A 572 -32.22 33.46 -15.60
CA ALA A 572 -31.34 32.65 -14.79
C ALA A 572 -32.02 31.34 -14.31
N ILE A 573 -33.30 31.43 -13.92
CA ILE A 573 -34.13 30.27 -13.54
C ILE A 573 -34.39 29.36 -14.75
N GLU A 574 -34.68 29.94 -15.92
CA GLU A 574 -34.86 29.17 -17.17
C GLU A 574 -33.56 28.46 -17.60
N MET A 575 -32.39 29.10 -17.41
CA MET A 575 -31.09 28.46 -17.60
C MET A 575 -30.86 27.31 -16.62
N LEU A 576 -31.17 27.48 -15.32
CA LEU A 576 -31.10 26.41 -14.31
C LEU A 576 -31.97 25.20 -14.70
N HIS A 577 -33.19 25.43 -15.18
CA HIS A 577 -34.08 24.36 -15.65
C HIS A 577 -33.60 23.66 -16.92
N HIS A 578 -32.97 24.39 -17.84
CA HIS A 578 -32.35 23.77 -19.02
C HIS A 578 -31.19 22.86 -18.60
N TRP A 579 -30.41 23.30 -17.61
CA TRP A 579 -29.27 22.56 -17.07
C TRP A 579 -29.66 21.34 -16.22
N GLN A 580 -30.68 21.43 -15.35
CA GLN A 580 -31.23 20.27 -14.66
C GLN A 580 -31.69 19.18 -15.64
N ARG A 581 -32.35 19.58 -16.74
CA ARG A 581 -32.81 18.65 -17.78
C ARG A 581 -31.65 18.05 -18.57
N ALA A 582 -30.58 18.80 -18.81
CA ALA A 582 -29.36 18.28 -19.44
C ALA A 582 -28.63 17.28 -18.51
N SER A 583 -28.50 17.62 -17.23
CA SER A 583 -27.87 16.77 -16.20
C SER A 583 -28.63 15.44 -16.02
N ALA A 584 -29.96 15.49 -15.88
CA ALA A 584 -30.79 14.30 -15.73
C ALA A 584 -30.75 13.38 -16.97
N ARG A 585 -30.66 13.95 -18.19
CA ARG A 585 -30.46 13.16 -19.41
C ARG A 585 -29.11 12.48 -19.43
N ALA A 586 -28.05 13.18 -19.00
CA ALA A 586 -26.71 12.62 -18.97
C ALA A 586 -26.53 11.55 -17.89
N GLU A 587 -27.13 11.71 -16.70
CA GLU A 587 -27.20 10.65 -15.67
C GLU A 587 -27.89 9.37 -16.18
N SER A 588 -28.92 9.52 -17.03
CA SER A 588 -29.59 8.37 -17.64
C SER A 588 -28.73 7.64 -18.67
N GLN A 589 -27.76 8.33 -19.29
CA GLN A 589 -26.90 7.78 -20.34
C GLN A 589 -25.58 7.21 -19.80
N LEU A 590 -25.07 7.71 -18.68
CA LEU A 590 -23.74 7.37 -18.16
C LEU A 590 -23.77 6.41 -16.95
N GLY A 591 -24.96 6.06 -16.44
CA GLY A 591 -25.10 5.28 -15.21
C GLY A 591 -24.79 6.12 -13.97
N LYS A 592 -25.42 5.77 -12.83
CA LYS A 592 -25.42 6.60 -11.61
C LYS A 592 -24.01 7.02 -11.19
N PRO A 593 -23.65 8.31 -11.22
CA PRO A 593 -22.41 8.77 -10.62
C PRO A 593 -22.49 8.57 -9.10
N GLY A 594 -21.46 7.96 -8.51
CA GLY A 594 -21.40 7.61 -7.09
C GLY A 594 -21.13 8.78 -6.14
N SER A 595 -21.24 10.04 -6.57
CA SER A 595 -21.00 11.18 -5.67
C SER A 595 -22.29 11.64 -5.00
N ASN A 596 -22.37 11.40 -3.69
CA ASN A 596 -23.45 11.91 -2.83
C ASN A 596 -23.57 13.46 -2.89
N SER A 597 -22.50 14.17 -3.27
CA SER A 597 -22.45 15.63 -3.33
C SER A 597 -23.26 16.26 -4.46
N LEU A 598 -23.32 15.65 -5.66
CA LEU A 598 -24.17 16.14 -6.76
C LEU A 598 -25.65 16.00 -6.40
N GLY A 599 -26.04 14.86 -5.81
CA GLY A 599 -27.41 14.64 -5.33
C GLY A 599 -27.80 15.60 -4.21
N GLU A 600 -26.87 15.97 -3.33
CA GLU A 600 -27.11 16.96 -2.28
C GLU A 600 -27.19 18.39 -2.82
N LEU A 601 -26.35 18.74 -3.81
CA LEU A 601 -26.43 20.02 -4.53
C LEU A 601 -27.80 20.16 -5.19
N MET A 602 -28.26 19.14 -5.91
CA MET A 602 -29.55 19.13 -6.61
C MET A 602 -30.73 19.30 -5.63
N LYS A 603 -30.71 18.63 -4.48
CA LYS A 603 -31.73 18.82 -3.43
C LYS A 603 -31.73 20.24 -2.85
N LYS A 604 -30.55 20.83 -2.66
CA LYS A 604 -30.44 22.23 -2.19
C LYS A 604 -30.90 23.22 -3.25
N LEU A 605 -30.67 22.92 -4.53
CA LEU A 605 -31.14 23.66 -5.69
C LEU A 605 -32.68 23.65 -5.77
N GLU A 606 -33.30 22.47 -5.64
CA GLU A 606 -34.76 22.31 -5.59
C GLU A 606 -35.38 23.07 -4.41
N LYS A 607 -34.72 23.05 -3.25
CA LYS A 607 -35.15 23.82 -2.07
C LYS A 607 -35.04 25.33 -2.28
N PHE A 608 -33.94 25.79 -2.89
CA PHE A 608 -33.75 27.20 -3.24
C PHE A 608 -34.78 27.67 -4.27
N GLU A 609 -35.06 26.85 -5.28
CA GLU A 609 -36.08 27.11 -6.29
C GLU A 609 -37.48 27.21 -5.68
N SER A 610 -37.84 26.28 -4.81
CA SER A 610 -39.12 26.29 -4.08
C SER A 610 -39.28 27.55 -3.23
N SER A 611 -38.20 28.00 -2.59
CA SER A 611 -38.17 29.25 -1.83
C SER A 611 -38.27 30.48 -2.74
N ALA A 612 -37.52 30.51 -3.86
CA ALA A 612 -37.50 31.63 -4.79
C ALA A 612 -38.84 31.83 -5.52
N LEU A 613 -39.54 30.74 -5.87
CA LEU A 613 -40.87 30.76 -6.48
C LEU A 613 -41.97 31.22 -5.51
N SER A 614 -41.74 31.11 -4.20
CA SER A 614 -42.68 31.57 -3.18
C SER A 614 -42.59 33.08 -2.89
N TRP A 615 -41.58 33.78 -3.43
CA TRP A 615 -41.41 35.21 -3.23
C TRP A 615 -42.47 35.98 -4.02
N PRO A 616 -43.36 36.77 -3.35
CA PRO A 616 -44.36 37.54 -4.06
C PRO A 616 -43.67 38.61 -4.91
N VAL A 617 -43.96 38.61 -6.22
CA VAL A 617 -43.33 39.50 -7.23
C VAL A 617 -43.50 40.99 -6.86
N SER A 618 -44.53 41.33 -6.08
CA SER A 618 -44.80 42.69 -5.58
C SER A 618 -43.97 43.13 -4.37
N THR A 619 -43.20 42.24 -3.73
CA THR A 619 -42.44 42.51 -2.49
C THR A 619 -40.92 42.48 -2.64
N ILE A 620 -40.40 42.16 -3.83
CA ILE A 620 -38.96 42.16 -4.09
C ILE A 620 -38.50 43.63 -4.24
N ARG A 621 -38.26 44.31 -3.10
CA ARG A 621 -37.53 45.58 -3.11
C ARG A 621 -36.06 45.27 -3.40
N PRO A 622 -35.42 45.98 -4.35
CA PRO A 622 -33.98 45.88 -4.56
C PRO A 622 -33.26 46.14 -3.23
N GLY A 623 -32.54 45.14 -2.72
CA GLY A 623 -31.80 45.24 -1.45
C GLY A 623 -32.48 44.63 -0.22
N SER A 624 -33.51 43.79 -0.33
CA SER A 624 -34.01 43.05 0.84
C SER A 624 -32.92 42.10 1.37
N GLU A 625 -32.66 42.20 2.68
CA GLU A 625 -31.56 41.52 3.36
C GLU A 625 -31.74 39.99 3.31
N ASP A 626 -33.00 39.52 3.39
CA ASP A 626 -33.36 38.10 3.35
C ASP A 626 -32.98 37.42 2.01
N ILE A 627 -33.19 38.10 0.87
CA ILE A 627 -32.84 37.57 -0.46
C ILE A 627 -31.32 37.53 -0.61
N ARG A 628 -30.62 38.55 -0.10
CA ARG A 628 -29.16 38.61 -0.10
C ARG A 628 -28.55 37.49 0.74
N GLU A 629 -29.14 37.19 1.90
CA GLU A 629 -28.69 36.13 2.79
C GLU A 629 -28.87 34.74 2.16
N GLU A 630 -29.99 34.47 1.49
CA GLU A 630 -30.21 33.20 0.78
C GLU A 630 -29.30 33.04 -0.44
N ILE A 631 -29.05 34.11 -1.22
CA ILE A 631 -28.08 34.07 -2.32
C ILE A 631 -26.66 33.79 -1.80
N LEU A 632 -26.29 34.35 -0.63
CA LEU A 632 -25.00 34.08 0.01
C LEU A 632 -24.89 32.65 0.54
N LYS A 633 -25.94 32.10 1.15
CA LYS A 633 -26.00 30.69 1.58
C LYS A 633 -25.84 29.75 0.39
N PHE A 634 -26.55 30.01 -0.70
CA PHE A 634 -26.44 29.22 -1.91
C PHE A 634 -25.06 29.37 -2.58
N SER A 635 -24.46 30.58 -2.61
CA SER A 635 -23.10 30.79 -3.14
C SER A 635 -22.03 30.01 -2.37
N ARG A 636 -22.17 29.83 -1.05
CA ARG A 636 -21.23 29.01 -0.28
C ARG A 636 -21.30 27.54 -0.68
N VAL A 637 -22.51 27.02 -0.91
CA VAL A 637 -22.72 25.62 -1.34
C VAL A 637 -22.11 25.38 -2.73
N VAL A 638 -22.28 26.33 -3.65
CA VAL A 638 -21.69 26.26 -4.99
C VAL A 638 -20.16 26.26 -4.93
N ASN A 639 -19.55 27.15 -4.15
CA ASN A 639 -18.09 27.20 -4.00
C ASN A 639 -17.51 25.90 -3.41
N ILE A 640 -18.21 25.29 -2.44
CA ILE A 640 -17.80 23.99 -1.88
C ILE A 640 -17.84 22.90 -2.95
N PHE A 641 -18.89 22.87 -3.78
CA PHE A 641 -19.02 21.91 -4.86
C PHE A 641 -17.96 22.13 -5.97
N GLU A 642 -17.67 23.37 -6.36
CA GLU A 642 -16.59 23.69 -7.30
C GLU A 642 -15.23 23.19 -6.78
N GLN A 643 -14.95 23.41 -5.49
CA GLN A 643 -13.71 22.93 -4.86
C GLN A 643 -13.65 21.40 -4.82
N GLU A 644 -14.73 20.71 -4.46
CA GLU A 644 -14.79 19.24 -4.47
C GLU A 644 -14.59 18.65 -5.87
N VAL A 645 -15.20 19.24 -6.90
CA VAL A 645 -15.03 18.83 -8.30
C VAL A 645 -13.60 19.06 -8.75
N PHE A 646 -12.99 20.19 -8.38
CA PHE A 646 -11.59 20.49 -8.68
C PHE A 646 -10.63 19.49 -8.00
N ASP A 647 -10.81 19.23 -6.71
CA ASP A 647 -9.97 18.31 -5.94
C ASP A 647 -10.10 16.87 -6.45
N THR A 648 -11.32 16.44 -6.78
CA THR A 648 -11.59 15.11 -7.37
C THR A 648 -10.95 15.00 -8.77
N SER A 649 -11.07 16.03 -9.60
CA SER A 649 -10.46 16.10 -10.92
C SER A 649 -8.94 16.02 -10.85
N HIS A 650 -8.34 16.76 -9.91
CA HIS A 650 -6.90 16.76 -9.68
C HIS A 650 -6.40 15.40 -9.18
N ALA A 651 -7.15 14.75 -8.28
CA ALA A 651 -6.83 13.41 -7.79
C ALA A 651 -6.89 12.35 -8.91
N VAL A 652 -7.96 12.32 -9.69
CA VAL A 652 -8.13 11.40 -10.83
C VAL A 652 -7.04 11.63 -11.88
N PHE A 653 -6.68 12.89 -12.15
CA PHE A 653 -5.60 13.25 -13.07
C PHE A 653 -4.25 12.74 -12.59
N LYS A 654 -3.92 12.96 -11.30
CA LYS A 654 -2.65 12.48 -10.71
C LYS A 654 -2.57 10.96 -10.69
N GLU A 655 -3.68 10.27 -10.43
CA GLU A 655 -3.76 8.81 -10.51
C GLU A 655 -3.55 8.29 -11.94
N LEU A 656 -4.16 8.95 -12.93
CA LEU A 656 -3.96 8.62 -14.35
C LEU A 656 -2.52 8.87 -14.81
N GLN A 657 -1.93 9.98 -14.40
CA GLN A 657 -0.53 10.32 -14.70
C GLN A 657 0.44 9.27 -14.15
N ASN A 658 0.25 8.88 -12.88
CA ASN A 658 1.06 7.82 -12.26
C ASN A 658 0.86 6.48 -12.97
N ALA A 659 -0.39 6.11 -13.30
CA ALA A 659 -0.67 4.86 -14.00
C ALA A 659 -0.03 4.79 -15.41
N ILE A 660 0.01 5.92 -16.13
CA ILE A 660 0.68 6.03 -17.44
C ILE A 660 2.20 5.88 -17.29
N LEU A 661 2.79 6.54 -16.28
CA LEU A 661 4.23 6.45 -16.01
C LEU A 661 4.63 5.01 -15.64
N ASP A 662 3.86 4.36 -14.77
CA ASP A 662 4.08 2.97 -14.36
C ASP A 662 3.95 2.01 -15.56
N HIS A 663 2.93 2.21 -16.40
CA HIS A 663 2.72 1.40 -17.60
C HIS A 663 3.87 1.55 -18.60
N LYS A 664 4.35 2.78 -18.84
CA LYS A 664 5.50 3.05 -19.71
C LYS A 664 6.79 2.46 -19.14
N ALA A 665 7.04 2.60 -17.83
CA ALA A 665 8.20 2.00 -17.18
C ALA A 665 8.21 0.46 -17.28
N ALA A 666 7.05 -0.18 -17.04
CA ALA A 666 6.90 -1.61 -17.19
C ALA A 666 7.05 -2.08 -18.65
N GLN A 667 6.57 -1.29 -19.62
CA GLN A 667 6.71 -1.57 -21.05
C GLN A 667 8.17 -1.44 -21.51
N VAL A 668 8.89 -0.39 -21.10
CA VAL A 668 10.33 -0.24 -21.35
C VAL A 668 11.13 -1.40 -20.73
N ALA A 669 10.84 -1.79 -19.49
CA ALA A 669 11.48 -2.94 -18.86
C ALA A 669 11.20 -4.26 -19.62
N LYS A 670 9.98 -4.44 -20.12
CA LYS A 670 9.58 -5.60 -20.93
C LYS A 670 10.30 -5.63 -22.28
N ASP A 671 10.39 -4.50 -22.97
CA ASP A 671 11.03 -4.40 -24.29
C ASP A 671 12.55 -4.58 -24.17
N TYR A 672 13.16 -4.06 -23.10
CA TYR A 672 14.57 -4.28 -22.78
C TYR A 672 14.88 -5.75 -22.44
N LEU A 673 14.02 -6.44 -21.68
CA LEU A 673 14.18 -7.88 -21.40
C LEU A 673 14.04 -8.78 -22.63
N ASN A 674 13.57 -8.24 -23.76
CA ASN A 674 13.48 -8.94 -25.04
C ASN A 674 14.66 -8.63 -25.96
N GLN A 675 15.53 -7.69 -25.60
CA GLN A 675 16.82 -7.47 -26.28
C GLN A 675 17.86 -8.39 -25.62
N ASP A 676 18.48 -9.28 -26.42
CA ASP A 676 19.42 -10.31 -25.94
C ASP A 676 20.82 -9.75 -25.58
N ASP A 677 21.06 -8.47 -25.84
CA ASP A 677 22.37 -7.85 -25.64
C ASP A 677 22.52 -7.31 -24.21
N GLY A 678 23.37 -7.98 -23.44
CA GLY A 678 23.71 -7.55 -22.08
C GLY A 678 24.51 -6.25 -22.07
N LEU A 679 24.03 -5.25 -21.33
CA LEU A 679 24.76 -4.02 -20.98
C LEU A 679 24.87 -3.85 -19.45
N PRO A 680 25.91 -3.14 -18.98
CA PRO A 680 26.32 -3.12 -17.58
C PRO A 680 25.39 -2.27 -16.70
N VAL A 681 25.20 -2.78 -15.50
CA VAL A 681 24.32 -2.41 -14.38
C VAL A 681 24.26 -0.91 -14.01
N GLY A 682 25.16 -0.07 -14.53
CA GLY A 682 25.19 1.36 -14.24
C GLY A 682 24.06 2.18 -14.88
N ALA A 683 23.56 1.81 -16.05
CA ALA A 683 22.63 2.67 -16.81
C ALA A 683 21.21 2.73 -16.21
N PHE A 684 20.71 1.62 -15.66
CA PHE A 684 19.33 1.55 -15.12
C PHE A 684 19.19 2.24 -13.74
N ALA A 685 20.25 2.22 -12.93
CA ALA A 685 20.31 2.96 -11.66
C ALA A 685 20.46 4.48 -11.88
N SER A 686 21.05 4.89 -13.01
CA SER A 686 21.14 6.30 -13.42
C SER A 686 19.80 6.82 -13.96
N LEU A 687 19.02 5.99 -14.66
CA LEU A 687 17.69 6.31 -15.20
C LEU A 687 16.65 6.65 -14.12
N THR A 688 16.70 6.01 -12.95
CA THR A 688 15.78 6.29 -11.84
C THR A 688 16.26 7.38 -10.87
N ARG A 689 17.57 7.70 -10.85
CA ARG A 689 18.15 8.74 -9.98
C ARG A 689 18.29 10.12 -10.62
N ALA A 690 18.30 10.23 -11.95
CA ALA A 690 18.55 11.49 -12.65
C ALA A 690 17.32 12.43 -12.80
N ALA A 691 16.13 12.02 -12.33
CA ALA A 691 14.91 12.79 -12.53
C ALA A 691 14.80 14.13 -11.74
N PRO A 692 15.73 14.51 -10.82
CA PRO A 692 15.74 15.90 -10.36
C PRO A 692 17.12 16.57 -10.28
N ARG A 693 18.20 16.01 -10.83
CA ARG A 693 19.54 16.66 -10.76
C ARG A 693 20.21 16.61 -12.12
N GLY A 694 19.97 17.67 -12.91
CA GLY A 694 20.71 17.90 -14.14
C GLY A 694 22.17 18.12 -13.81
N ASP A 695 23.01 17.13 -14.12
CA ASP A 695 24.44 17.24 -14.39
C ASP A 695 24.93 15.90 -14.95
N GLY A 696 25.49 15.91 -16.16
CA GLY A 696 26.18 14.75 -16.76
C GLY A 696 26.11 14.66 -18.29
N GLU A 697 26.97 15.41 -18.99
CA GLU A 697 27.33 15.19 -20.40
C GLU A 697 28.10 13.85 -20.48
N GLU A 698 27.66 12.79 -21.17
CA GLU A 698 28.08 12.51 -22.56
C GLU A 698 27.26 11.36 -23.23
N ALA A 699 26.09 10.96 -22.69
CA ALA A 699 25.16 10.04 -23.36
C ALA A 699 23.76 10.63 -23.60
N TYR A 700 23.65 11.95 -23.44
CA TYR A 700 22.42 12.70 -23.25
C TYR A 700 21.62 13.08 -24.51
N PRO A 701 22.18 13.34 -25.72
CA PRO A 701 21.42 14.02 -26.78
C PRO A 701 20.24 13.23 -27.37
N THR A 702 20.39 11.92 -27.54
CA THR A 702 19.36 11.08 -28.19
C THR A 702 18.20 10.80 -27.25
N LEU A 703 18.48 10.55 -25.96
CA LEU A 703 17.45 10.27 -24.95
C LEU A 703 16.69 11.53 -24.51
N LEU A 704 17.36 12.71 -24.50
CA LEU A 704 16.68 13.99 -24.29
C LEU A 704 15.80 14.39 -25.47
N CYS A 705 16.16 14.04 -26.71
CA CYS A 705 15.25 14.24 -27.85
C CYS A 705 13.98 13.41 -27.68
N GLU A 706 14.10 12.12 -27.34
CA GLU A 706 12.93 11.25 -27.13
C GLU A 706 12.09 11.67 -25.91
N LEU A 707 12.72 12.10 -24.80
CA LEU A 707 12.00 12.59 -23.61
C LEU A 707 11.38 13.98 -23.82
N LYS A 708 12.00 14.84 -24.65
CA LYS A 708 11.45 16.14 -25.03
C LYS A 708 10.28 15.99 -26.00
N GLU A 709 10.37 15.06 -26.95
CA GLU A 709 9.22 14.66 -27.79
C GLU A 709 8.07 14.08 -26.93
N ILE A 710 8.37 13.34 -25.85
CA ILE A 710 7.36 12.86 -24.90
C ILE A 710 6.74 14.00 -24.09
N GLY A 711 7.51 15.04 -23.74
CA GLY A 711 7.02 16.26 -23.11
C GLY A 711 6.14 17.09 -24.05
N GLU A 712 6.57 17.29 -25.29
CA GLU A 712 5.86 18.02 -26.34
C GLU A 712 4.58 17.29 -26.78
N LEU A 713 4.59 15.95 -26.86
CA LEU A 713 3.38 15.14 -27.07
C LEU A 713 2.43 15.15 -25.86
N GLY A 714 2.96 15.33 -24.65
CA GLY A 714 2.17 15.53 -23.44
C GLY A 714 1.51 16.91 -23.40
N GLU A 715 2.21 17.95 -23.84
CA GLU A 715 1.70 19.32 -23.99
C GLU A 715 0.68 19.43 -25.15
N MET A 716 0.91 18.77 -26.28
CA MET A 716 -0.06 18.69 -27.37
C MET A 716 -1.36 17.98 -26.96
N ALA A 717 -1.27 16.92 -26.14
CA ALA A 717 -2.43 16.25 -25.56
C ALA A 717 -3.11 17.04 -24.42
N LEU A 718 -2.49 18.14 -23.98
CA LEU A 718 -3.04 19.13 -23.05
C LEU A 718 -3.70 20.32 -23.78
N GLU A 719 -3.32 20.59 -25.03
CA GLU A 719 -3.91 21.63 -25.90
C GLU A 719 -5.15 21.16 -26.69
N GLU A 720 -5.26 19.88 -27.02
CA GLU A 720 -6.50 19.22 -27.52
C GLU A 720 -7.49 18.92 -26.38
#